data_AF-A0A7K3H4F7-F1
#
_entry.id   AF-A0A7K3H4F7-F1
#
_cell.length_a   1.000
_cell.length_b   1.000
_cell.length_c   1.000
_cell.angle_alpha   90.00
_cell.angle_beta   90.00
_cell.angle_gamma   90.00
#
_symmetry.space_group_name_H-M   'P 1'
#
loop_
_entity.id
_entity.type
_entity.pdbx_description
1 polymer ?
#
loop_
_entity_poly.entity_id
_entity_poly.type
_entity_poly.pdbx_seq_one_letter_code
_entity_poly.pdbx_strand_id
1 'polypeptide(L)'
;PDAAGERRERYGANELPRAARAGLGRQALAQLTDLFAVVLLLASAITFLTYWLSEPRDAGRLQLAVAILCVVALNAVIGFTQEYSAERTAESLQAMVPHTCRVLRDGRRQEVPARDLVPGDVVALEAGDAVPADCRLVEAHELSVNNAALTGESDPVRRDSAPMAVPGPLTDARNCLFMGTDVVAGAGKAVVFATGAATEFGRIYRLTASASRQRTPLQLQVAAMARRVAGTALAIGALLFAVRLPGDDTVEAFVFALGVMVALVPEGLPATLSVSLAIGVRRMARRNALVKRLLAVEALGSTTVILTDKTGTLTQAEMTVTRVWADGALHPVSGVGYAPEGEVADPGPRVRELLRVAALCCDAKLVPPGGDGGRDGPGSGGGPGGHHGTWRVLGDTTEGALLVAAAKAGIDPHAEEAASPRVAEHPFDPGRKLMSTVHRAPGGGFLVHAKGAPQELLARCTHIDRDGGARPLTEESRAAVVAVNDELAAQGLRVLAVAVRRAEGPGGDRDAAESGLTLLGLTGMLDPPRAEVSEAVDACRRAGIRIVMATGDHPLTAEAVARRVGIVRGREPVVVTGKRLDTLDDAALDELMAGGPELLLCRVSPEHKTRAVTALRRRGEVVAVTGDGANDAPALKHADIGVAMGASGTDVAREAAVMVLLDDSFASIATAVRLGRSVYQNIRRFLVYVFSSNIGELGPIVAATFTGFPLVPISAVQILAIDLGSDVLPALALGAEPPESDVMDRPPRARRERLFSMAVMRRILFLGGIQALGVTAVFFWHIHASGIPFADFTEEHPVYREAVTMVQAGIVLSQFFVGLAVRTDRQSLLRAGLFSNPWLLGAGGVGVALMACISYVPVLQEVFNTAPLAAADWAVLTGLGALPLAADELRKAWLRRRRPESGERGGRRAGPGPDPGRRRGPMRVIIAGCGRTGSALAAQLAAEGHDVRIIDPLPGARRLLPAGFSGAFHSGSGFSRTALEAAGIEHADAFVALTSGDNRNLVSARTAKETYRVPVVVARLHDPHRKELYRGFGIPTVAAIRWTVQQIHRTLLHRHLDPELAFGNGETLLVRSELPGYLTGRRLAEFDVDGEIRVVEVTRGGHSLVPAHNTAAEPSDVVTFAVAATALGTLRGFLGKELGT
;
A
#
# COMPACT_ATOMS: atom_id res chain seq x y z
N PRO A 1 22.37 -33.36 -16.38
CA PRO A 1 22.42 -31.94 -16.78
C PRO A 1 22.45 -31.79 -18.32
N ASP A 2 21.31 -31.36 -18.89
CA ASP A 2 21.06 -30.74 -20.24
C ASP A 2 19.90 -31.29 -21.07
N ALA A 3 19.29 -32.43 -20.72
CA ALA A 3 18.10 -32.94 -21.44
C ALA A 3 16.89 -31.97 -21.40
N ALA A 4 16.74 -31.17 -20.34
CA ALA A 4 15.67 -30.17 -20.25
C ALA A 4 15.92 -28.97 -21.17
N GLY A 5 17.19 -28.57 -21.37
CA GLY A 5 17.57 -27.49 -22.28
C GLY A 5 17.32 -27.86 -23.75
N GLU A 6 17.75 -29.06 -24.16
CA GLU A 6 17.50 -29.58 -25.51
C GLU A 6 16.01 -29.72 -25.82
N ARG A 7 15.21 -30.20 -24.86
CA ARG A 7 13.75 -30.30 -25.02
C ARG A 7 13.10 -28.92 -25.09
N ARG A 8 13.64 -27.92 -24.40
CA ARG A 8 13.13 -26.54 -24.48
C ARG A 8 13.37 -25.94 -25.86
N GLU A 9 14.51 -26.20 -26.48
CA GLU A 9 14.76 -25.78 -27.87
C GLU A 9 13.82 -26.47 -28.85
N ARG A 10 13.53 -27.77 -28.62
CA ARG A 10 12.68 -28.56 -29.51
C ARG A 10 11.18 -28.26 -29.41
N TYR A 11 10.65 -28.13 -28.20
CA TYR A 11 9.21 -27.97 -27.94
C TYR A 11 8.80 -26.52 -27.70
N GLY A 12 9.77 -25.62 -27.49
CA GLY A 12 9.53 -24.23 -27.13
C GLY A 12 9.15 -24.06 -25.65
N ALA A 13 8.85 -22.81 -25.28
CA ALA A 13 8.39 -22.49 -23.93
C ALA A 13 6.93 -22.96 -23.71
N ASN A 14 6.61 -23.31 -22.47
CA ASN A 14 5.24 -23.62 -22.04
C ASN A 14 4.40 -22.33 -21.92
N GLU A 15 4.09 -21.71 -23.06
CA GLU A 15 3.29 -20.48 -23.17
C GLU A 15 2.18 -20.61 -24.21
N LEU A 16 1.05 -19.96 -23.95
CA LEU A 16 -0.06 -19.89 -24.90
C LEU A 16 0.29 -18.91 -26.05
N PRO A 17 -0.13 -19.20 -27.29
CA PRO A 17 0.18 -18.34 -28.43
C PRO A 17 -0.47 -16.97 -28.25
N ARG A 18 0.31 -15.89 -28.38
CA ARG A 18 -0.21 -14.52 -28.29
C ARG A 18 -1.23 -14.26 -29.39
N ALA A 19 -2.31 -13.53 -29.08
CA ALA A 19 -3.27 -13.07 -30.07
C ALA A 19 -2.55 -12.33 -31.22
N ALA A 20 -2.97 -12.61 -32.46
CA ALA A 20 -2.38 -11.99 -33.65
C ALA A 20 -2.49 -10.46 -33.56
N ARG A 21 -1.35 -9.77 -33.51
CA ARG A 21 -1.30 -8.31 -33.51
C ARG A 21 -1.74 -7.79 -34.88
N ALA A 22 -2.42 -6.65 -34.92
CA ALA A 22 -2.46 -5.87 -36.14
C ALA A 22 -1.02 -5.48 -36.50
N GLY A 23 -0.62 -5.66 -37.77
CA GLY A 23 0.70 -5.21 -38.22
C GLY A 23 0.86 -3.70 -38.01
N LEU A 24 2.07 -3.23 -37.70
CA LEU A 24 2.35 -1.82 -37.43
C LEU A 24 1.81 -0.88 -38.52
N GLY A 25 1.89 -1.30 -39.79
CA GLY A 25 1.34 -0.53 -40.91
C GLY A 25 -0.20 -0.41 -40.88
N ARG A 26 -0.91 -1.43 -40.39
CA ARG A 26 -2.38 -1.38 -40.23
C ARG A 26 -2.78 -0.48 -39.07
N GLN A 27 -2.01 -0.46 -37.98
CA GLN A 27 -2.21 0.47 -36.87
C GLN A 27 -1.96 1.93 -37.29
N ALA A 28 -0.91 2.18 -38.08
CA ALA A 28 -0.65 3.50 -38.63
C ALA A 28 -1.76 3.97 -39.59
N LEU A 29 -2.23 3.10 -40.50
CA LEU A 29 -3.31 3.43 -41.43
C LEU A 29 -4.65 3.69 -40.71
N ALA A 30 -4.89 3.06 -39.57
CA ALA A 30 -6.10 3.29 -38.77
C ALA A 30 -6.21 4.73 -38.26
N GLN A 31 -5.08 5.42 -38.01
CA GLN A 31 -5.09 6.84 -37.59
C GLN A 31 -5.67 7.75 -38.68
N LEU A 32 -5.50 7.40 -39.96
CA LEU A 32 -6.07 8.14 -41.09
C LEU A 32 -7.57 7.88 -41.30
N THR A 33 -8.14 6.89 -40.62
CA THR A 33 -9.57 6.56 -40.69
C THR A 33 -10.39 7.17 -39.56
N ASP A 34 -9.77 7.89 -38.63
CA ASP A 34 -10.50 8.60 -37.59
C ASP A 34 -11.35 9.73 -38.17
N LEU A 35 -12.48 10.05 -37.53
CA LEU A 35 -13.48 10.97 -38.05
C LEU A 35 -12.89 12.34 -38.41
N PHE A 36 -12.06 12.92 -37.55
CA PHE A 36 -11.47 14.24 -37.78
C PHE A 36 -10.38 14.22 -38.86
N ALA A 37 -9.56 13.16 -38.90
CA ALA A 37 -8.60 12.96 -39.98
C ALA A 37 -9.32 12.84 -41.34
N VAL A 38 -10.41 12.06 -41.41
CA VAL A 38 -11.24 11.93 -42.62
C VAL A 38 -11.84 13.26 -43.05
N VAL A 39 -12.36 14.06 -42.11
CA VAL A 39 -12.95 15.37 -42.44
C VAL A 39 -11.88 16.38 -42.87
N LEU A 40 -10.69 16.39 -42.27
CA LEU A 40 -9.55 17.22 -42.71
C LEU A 40 -9.03 16.78 -44.08
N LEU A 41 -8.96 15.48 -44.35
CA LEU A 41 -8.62 14.95 -45.68
C LEU A 41 -9.65 15.38 -46.73
N LEU A 42 -10.93 15.37 -46.38
CA LEU A 42 -12.00 15.87 -47.24
C LEU A 42 -11.87 17.38 -47.48
N ALA A 43 -11.59 18.17 -46.45
CA ALA A 43 -11.37 19.61 -46.58
C ALA A 43 -10.15 19.94 -47.45
N SER A 44 -9.04 19.22 -47.26
CA SER A 44 -7.85 19.31 -48.11
C SER A 44 -8.18 18.95 -49.55
N ALA A 45 -8.92 17.86 -49.80
CA ALA A 45 -9.33 17.46 -51.15
C ALA A 45 -10.25 18.49 -51.83
N ILE A 46 -11.21 19.07 -51.10
CA ILE A 46 -12.08 20.14 -51.61
C ILE A 46 -11.25 21.39 -51.95
N THR A 47 -10.31 21.78 -51.07
CA THR A 47 -9.43 22.94 -51.28
C THR A 47 -8.49 22.72 -52.48
N PHE A 48 -8.00 21.49 -52.68
CA PHE A 48 -7.18 21.12 -53.83
C PHE A 48 -8.00 21.16 -55.13
N LEU A 49 -9.27 20.73 -55.07
CA LEU A 49 -10.19 20.78 -56.20
C LEU A 49 -10.53 22.23 -56.57
N THR A 50 -10.79 23.10 -55.60
CA THR A 50 -11.09 24.52 -55.86
C THR A 50 -9.87 25.26 -56.40
N TYR A 51 -8.66 24.94 -55.93
CA TYR A 51 -7.42 25.41 -56.55
C TYR A 51 -7.35 25.05 -58.05
N TRP A 52 -7.69 23.81 -58.40
CA TRP A 52 -7.61 23.33 -59.78
C TRP A 52 -8.67 23.96 -60.70
N LEU A 53 -9.84 24.27 -60.14
CA LEU A 53 -10.98 24.86 -60.86
C LEU A 53 -10.96 26.40 -60.93
N SER A 54 -10.12 27.07 -60.14
CA SER A 54 -10.04 28.54 -60.12
C SER A 54 -9.05 29.05 -61.18
N GLU A 55 -9.47 30.03 -62.00
CA GLU A 55 -8.60 30.79 -62.91
C GLU A 55 -8.63 32.29 -62.58
N PRO A 56 -7.48 32.94 -62.33
CA PRO A 56 -6.14 32.36 -62.22
C PRO A 56 -5.98 31.46 -60.98
N ARG A 57 -5.05 30.51 -61.07
CA ARG A 57 -4.75 29.59 -59.97
C ARG A 57 -4.12 30.35 -58.81
N ASP A 58 -4.79 30.31 -57.67
CA ASP A 58 -4.33 30.96 -56.44
C ASP A 58 -3.33 30.08 -55.67
N ALA A 59 -2.09 30.55 -55.53
CA ALA A 59 -1.05 29.84 -54.78
C ALA A 59 -1.39 29.67 -53.29
N GLY A 60 -2.20 30.58 -52.71
CA GLY A 60 -2.64 30.50 -51.32
C GLY A 60 -3.51 29.28 -51.04
N ARG A 61 -4.44 28.93 -51.95
CA ARG A 61 -5.27 27.73 -51.85
C ARG A 61 -4.47 26.44 -51.91
N LEU A 62 -3.41 26.39 -52.73
CA LEU A 62 -2.50 25.25 -52.77
C LEU A 62 -1.73 25.10 -51.45
N GLN A 63 -1.21 26.20 -50.91
CA GLN A 63 -0.51 26.20 -49.63
C GLN A 63 -1.43 25.73 -48.49
N LEU A 64 -2.69 26.20 -48.46
CA LEU A 64 -3.69 25.78 -47.47
C LEU A 64 -3.98 24.28 -47.55
N ALA A 65 -4.20 23.75 -48.75
CA ALA A 65 -4.48 22.32 -48.93
C ALA A 65 -3.31 21.42 -48.48
N VAL A 66 -2.08 21.82 -48.78
CA VAL A 66 -0.85 21.13 -48.35
C VAL A 66 -0.66 21.26 -46.83
N ALA A 67 -0.90 22.43 -46.25
CA ALA A 67 -0.81 22.65 -44.82
C ALA A 67 -1.76 21.74 -44.03
N ILE A 68 -3.02 21.59 -44.50
CA ILE A 68 -3.99 20.66 -43.91
C ILE A 68 -3.48 19.21 -43.97
N LEU A 69 -2.88 18.80 -45.09
CA LEU A 69 -2.33 17.45 -45.24
C LEU A 69 -1.15 17.21 -44.27
N CYS A 70 -0.27 18.20 -44.11
CA CYS A 70 0.83 18.15 -43.14
C CYS A 70 0.31 18.04 -41.70
N VAL A 71 -0.75 18.78 -41.35
CA VAL A 71 -1.42 18.67 -40.04
C VAL A 71 -1.97 17.27 -39.80
N VAL A 72 -2.67 16.69 -40.78
CA VAL A 72 -3.20 15.31 -40.67
C VAL A 72 -2.07 14.30 -40.50
N ALA A 73 -0.98 14.43 -41.27
CA ALA A 73 0.16 13.54 -41.18
C ALA A 73 0.87 13.65 -39.82
N LEU A 74 1.09 14.87 -39.34
CA LEU A 74 1.70 15.12 -38.04
C LEU A 74 0.85 14.53 -36.90
N ASN A 75 -0.46 14.77 -36.94
CA ASN A 75 -1.39 14.21 -35.97
C ASN A 75 -1.39 12.67 -36.01
N ALA A 76 -1.45 12.06 -37.19
CA ALA A 76 -1.42 10.60 -37.34
C ALA A 76 -0.12 9.98 -36.80
N VAL A 77 1.04 10.62 -37.01
CA VAL A 77 2.33 10.18 -36.44
C VAL A 77 2.31 10.27 -34.92
N ILE A 78 1.87 11.40 -34.37
CA ILE A 78 1.81 11.61 -32.93
C ILE A 78 0.83 10.62 -32.29
N GLY A 79 -0.38 10.48 -32.81
CA GLY A 79 -1.38 9.50 -32.37
C GLY A 79 -0.85 8.07 -32.43
N PHE A 80 -0.18 7.68 -33.51
CA PHE A 80 0.46 6.36 -33.62
C PHE A 80 1.53 6.15 -32.53
N THR A 81 2.43 7.10 -32.31
CA THR A 81 3.48 6.98 -31.29
C THR A 81 2.92 6.91 -29.87
N GLN A 82 1.87 7.68 -29.58
CA GLN A 82 1.18 7.67 -28.29
C GLN A 82 0.48 6.33 -28.02
N GLU A 83 -0.26 5.81 -29.00
CA GLU A 83 -0.94 4.51 -28.89
C GLU A 83 0.08 3.37 -28.74
N TYR A 84 1.14 3.38 -29.54
CA TYR A 84 2.22 2.40 -29.47
C TYR A 84 2.91 2.38 -28.11
N SER A 85 3.21 3.56 -27.54
CA SER A 85 3.82 3.70 -26.22
C SER A 85 2.91 3.17 -25.10
N ALA A 86 1.61 3.46 -25.19
CA ALA A 86 0.61 2.96 -24.25
C ALA A 86 0.53 1.43 -24.26
N GLU A 87 0.45 0.81 -25.44
CA GLU A 87 0.44 -0.64 -25.61
C GLU A 87 1.71 -1.29 -25.01
N ARG A 88 2.90 -0.79 -25.37
CA ARG A 88 4.17 -1.34 -24.86
C ARG A 88 4.30 -1.27 -23.35
N THR A 89 3.86 -0.15 -22.76
CA THR A 89 3.91 0.03 -21.31
C THR A 89 2.99 -0.98 -20.61
N ALA A 90 1.77 -1.19 -21.13
CA ALA A 90 0.85 -2.19 -20.62
C ALA A 90 1.41 -3.63 -20.72
N GLU A 91 2.08 -3.97 -21.82
CA GLU A 91 2.70 -5.29 -22.03
C GLU A 91 3.85 -5.57 -21.05
N SER A 92 4.73 -4.59 -20.82
CA SER A 92 5.84 -4.75 -19.87
C SER A 92 5.37 -5.04 -18.44
N LEU A 93 4.16 -4.58 -18.09
CA LEU A 93 3.57 -4.82 -16.77
C LEU A 93 3.00 -6.24 -16.63
N GLN A 94 2.44 -6.80 -17.71
CA GLN A 94 1.96 -8.19 -17.73
C GLN A 94 3.10 -9.21 -17.60
N ALA A 95 4.29 -8.86 -18.10
CA ALA A 95 5.48 -9.70 -18.00
C ALA A 95 6.05 -9.84 -16.56
N MET A 96 5.54 -9.07 -15.59
CA MET A 96 5.99 -9.11 -14.19
C MET A 96 5.25 -10.13 -13.31
N VAL A 97 4.33 -10.93 -13.86
CA VAL A 97 3.63 -11.98 -13.09
C VAL A 97 4.51 -13.24 -13.08
N PRO A 98 5.08 -13.63 -11.92
CA PRO A 98 5.78 -14.91 -11.83
C PRO A 98 4.75 -16.05 -11.83
N HIS A 99 4.92 -16.99 -12.76
CA HIS A 99 4.28 -18.30 -12.69
C HIS A 99 5.38 -19.31 -12.40
N THR A 100 5.41 -19.87 -11.21
CA THR A 100 6.34 -20.94 -10.82
C THR A 100 5.59 -22.25 -10.65
N CYS A 101 6.31 -23.37 -10.72
CA CYS A 101 5.78 -24.70 -10.50
C CYS A 101 6.85 -25.58 -9.86
N ARG A 102 6.40 -26.60 -9.13
CA ARG A 102 7.29 -27.54 -8.42
C ARG A 102 7.58 -28.74 -9.33
N VAL A 103 8.84 -28.94 -9.66
CA VAL A 103 9.31 -30.06 -10.48
C VAL A 103 10.32 -30.92 -9.73
N LEU A 104 10.38 -32.19 -10.07
CA LEU A 104 11.39 -33.13 -9.62
C LEU A 104 12.40 -33.34 -10.76
N ARG A 105 13.54 -32.65 -10.69
CA ARG A 105 14.68 -32.88 -11.60
C ARG A 105 15.87 -33.38 -10.78
N ASP A 106 16.65 -34.30 -11.35
CA ASP A 106 17.81 -34.91 -10.70
C ASP A 106 17.52 -35.48 -9.28
N GLY A 107 16.30 -36.00 -9.07
CA GLY A 107 15.85 -36.58 -7.80
C GLY A 107 15.55 -35.56 -6.69
N ARG A 108 15.63 -34.25 -6.96
CA ARG A 108 15.37 -33.17 -5.98
C ARG A 108 14.15 -32.36 -6.39
N ARG A 109 13.34 -31.96 -5.40
CA ARG A 109 12.24 -31.03 -5.60
C ARG A 109 12.82 -29.62 -5.78
N GLN A 110 12.49 -28.97 -6.87
CA GLN A 110 12.94 -27.63 -7.21
C GLN A 110 11.76 -26.82 -7.76
N GLU A 111 11.79 -25.52 -7.52
CA GLU A 111 10.79 -24.59 -8.02
C GLU A 111 11.33 -23.92 -9.29
N VAL A 112 10.61 -24.05 -10.41
CA VAL A 112 11.01 -23.50 -11.71
C VAL A 112 9.89 -22.66 -12.32
N PRO A 113 10.21 -21.64 -13.13
CA PRO A 113 9.19 -20.91 -13.87
C PRO A 113 8.36 -21.87 -14.74
N ALA A 114 7.04 -21.75 -14.72
CA ALA A 114 6.12 -22.63 -15.46
C ALA A 114 6.39 -22.59 -16.98
N ARG A 115 6.88 -21.45 -17.51
CA ARG A 115 7.30 -21.30 -18.91
C ARG A 115 8.49 -22.20 -19.29
N ASP A 116 9.29 -22.62 -18.30
CA ASP A 116 10.50 -23.43 -18.46
C ASP A 116 10.20 -24.94 -18.30
N LEU A 117 8.91 -25.32 -18.14
CA LEU A 117 8.46 -26.71 -18.20
C LEU A 117 8.59 -27.25 -19.61
N VAL A 118 9.06 -28.48 -19.72
CA VAL A 118 9.19 -29.21 -20.97
C VAL A 118 8.56 -30.60 -20.86
N PRO A 119 8.12 -31.20 -21.98
CA PRO A 119 7.68 -32.59 -21.97
C PRO A 119 8.71 -33.53 -21.32
N GLY A 120 8.22 -34.40 -20.45
CA GLY A 120 8.99 -35.35 -19.66
C GLY A 120 9.53 -34.81 -18.32
N ASP A 121 9.27 -33.55 -17.96
CA ASP A 121 9.42 -33.11 -16.57
C ASP A 121 8.43 -33.84 -15.64
N VAL A 122 8.85 -34.10 -14.40
CA VAL A 122 7.96 -34.63 -13.37
C VAL A 122 7.51 -33.47 -12.49
N VAL A 123 6.24 -33.13 -12.52
CA VAL A 123 5.64 -32.13 -11.63
C VAL A 123 5.15 -32.78 -10.35
N ALA A 124 5.34 -32.08 -9.22
CA ALA A 124 4.76 -32.45 -7.93
C ALA A 124 3.62 -31.49 -7.63
N LEU A 125 2.43 -32.04 -7.44
CA LEU A 125 1.18 -31.29 -7.30
C LEU A 125 0.50 -31.63 -5.98
N GLU A 126 0.01 -30.61 -5.29
CA GLU A 126 -0.74 -30.73 -4.04
C GLU A 126 -2.04 -29.91 -4.14
N ALA A 127 -2.98 -30.16 -3.23
CA ALA A 127 -4.22 -29.39 -3.15
C ALA A 127 -3.95 -27.87 -3.15
N GLY A 128 -4.55 -27.16 -4.10
CA GLY A 128 -4.34 -25.75 -4.34
C GLY A 128 -3.41 -25.43 -5.52
N ASP A 129 -2.65 -26.38 -6.04
CA ASP A 129 -1.82 -26.13 -7.22
C ASP A 129 -2.69 -26.07 -8.49
N ALA A 130 -2.35 -25.14 -9.39
CA ALA A 130 -2.83 -25.23 -10.77
C ALA A 130 -1.96 -26.22 -11.51
N VAL A 131 -2.57 -27.02 -12.36
CA VAL A 131 -1.84 -27.94 -13.23
C VAL A 131 -1.16 -27.11 -14.33
N PRO A 132 0.18 -27.07 -14.39
CA PRO A 132 0.89 -26.07 -15.19
C PRO A 132 1.06 -26.46 -16.66
N ALA A 133 0.80 -27.73 -17.01
CA ALA A 133 0.90 -28.32 -18.34
C ALA A 133 0.05 -29.60 -18.38
N ASP A 134 -0.22 -30.18 -19.55
CA ASP A 134 -0.93 -31.47 -19.57
C ASP A 134 0.02 -32.59 -19.11
N CYS A 135 -0.40 -33.34 -18.09
CA CYS A 135 0.44 -34.31 -17.39
C CYS A 135 -0.24 -35.67 -17.25
N ARG A 136 0.56 -36.75 -17.22
CA ARG A 136 0.14 -38.12 -16.91
C ARG A 136 0.49 -38.44 -15.47
N LEU A 137 -0.50 -38.81 -14.67
CA LEU A 137 -0.35 -39.08 -13.24
C LEU A 137 0.44 -40.38 -12.96
N VAL A 138 1.54 -40.31 -12.22
CA VAL A 138 2.34 -41.50 -11.84
C VAL A 138 2.14 -41.90 -10.39
N GLU A 139 1.82 -40.95 -9.51
CA GLU A 139 1.45 -41.21 -8.11
C GLU A 139 0.24 -40.34 -7.73
N ALA A 140 -0.67 -40.90 -6.92
CA ALA A 140 -1.89 -40.23 -6.47
C ALA A 140 -2.23 -40.62 -5.04
N HIS A 141 -2.50 -39.63 -4.19
CA HIS A 141 -2.98 -39.81 -2.82
C HIS A 141 -4.24 -38.97 -2.63
N GLU A 142 -5.41 -39.61 -2.68
CA GLU A 142 -6.74 -38.96 -2.59
C GLU A 142 -6.88 -37.74 -3.52
N LEU A 143 -6.22 -37.79 -4.69
CA LEU A 143 -6.14 -36.67 -5.60
C LEU A 143 -7.49 -36.41 -6.27
N SER A 144 -7.99 -35.19 -6.20
CA SER A 144 -9.13 -34.72 -6.98
C SER A 144 -8.82 -33.39 -7.65
N VAL A 145 -9.34 -33.20 -8.86
CA VAL A 145 -9.11 -32.00 -9.66
C VAL A 145 -10.42 -31.41 -10.16
N ASN A 146 -10.47 -30.09 -10.29
CA ASN A 146 -11.58 -29.36 -10.87
C ASN A 146 -11.29 -29.10 -12.35
N ASN A 147 -12.11 -29.64 -13.25
CA ASN A 147 -11.96 -29.47 -14.68
C ASN A 147 -12.83 -28.33 -15.25
N ALA A 148 -13.45 -27.49 -14.42
CA ALA A 148 -14.40 -26.46 -14.86
C ALA A 148 -13.87 -25.57 -15.98
N ALA A 149 -12.57 -25.30 -16.02
CA ALA A 149 -11.94 -24.51 -17.08
C ALA A 149 -12.01 -25.15 -18.47
N LEU A 150 -12.12 -26.49 -18.55
CA LEU A 150 -12.21 -27.25 -19.80
C LEU A 150 -13.62 -27.78 -20.07
N THR A 151 -14.33 -28.23 -19.04
CA THR A 151 -15.64 -28.91 -19.19
C THR A 151 -16.83 -28.03 -18.81
N GLY A 152 -16.60 -26.94 -18.08
CA GLY A 152 -17.67 -26.10 -17.50
C GLY A 152 -18.34 -26.70 -16.25
N GLU A 153 -18.01 -27.93 -15.89
CA GLU A 153 -18.53 -28.63 -14.71
C GLU A 153 -17.63 -28.37 -13.50
N SER A 154 -18.22 -27.95 -12.38
CA SER A 154 -17.47 -27.50 -11.19
C SER A 154 -17.19 -28.61 -10.17
N ASP A 155 -17.76 -29.80 -10.38
CA ASP A 155 -17.63 -30.91 -9.44
C ASP A 155 -16.21 -31.51 -9.50
N PRO A 156 -15.53 -31.64 -8.34
CA PRO A 156 -14.21 -32.25 -8.30
C PRO A 156 -14.23 -33.71 -8.75
N VAL A 157 -13.35 -34.05 -9.69
CA VAL A 157 -13.21 -35.42 -10.22
C VAL A 157 -12.00 -36.09 -9.58
N ARG A 158 -12.20 -37.25 -8.96
CA ARG A 158 -11.13 -38.05 -8.38
C ARG A 158 -10.23 -38.64 -9.48
N ARG A 159 -8.92 -38.58 -9.26
CA ARG A 159 -7.88 -39.04 -10.19
C ARG A 159 -7.06 -40.16 -9.57
N ASP A 160 -6.58 -41.08 -10.41
CA ASP A 160 -5.75 -42.21 -10.01
C ASP A 160 -4.57 -42.38 -10.98
N SER A 161 -3.51 -43.07 -10.57
CA SER A 161 -2.34 -43.28 -11.44
C SER A 161 -2.45 -44.52 -12.33
N ALA A 162 -3.51 -45.31 -12.20
CA ALA A 162 -3.61 -46.62 -12.83
C ALA A 162 -3.62 -46.51 -14.37
N PRO A 163 -3.03 -47.48 -15.08
CA PRO A 163 -3.18 -47.58 -16.53
C PRO A 163 -4.66 -47.77 -16.89
N MET A 164 -5.13 -47.01 -17.88
CA MET A 164 -6.53 -47.06 -18.32
C MET A 164 -6.59 -46.84 -19.83
N ALA A 165 -7.47 -47.57 -20.51
CA ALA A 165 -7.85 -47.28 -21.88
C ALA A 165 -8.86 -46.13 -21.89
N VAL A 166 -8.58 -45.05 -22.62
CA VAL A 166 -9.45 -43.87 -22.69
C VAL A 166 -10.50 -44.10 -23.80
N PRO A 167 -11.80 -44.31 -23.48
CA PRO A 167 -12.81 -44.62 -24.49
C PRO A 167 -13.38 -43.37 -25.20
N GLY A 168 -12.94 -42.17 -24.81
CA GLY A 168 -13.49 -40.87 -25.23
C GLY A 168 -12.43 -39.76 -25.30
N PRO A 169 -12.82 -38.48 -25.17
CA PRO A 169 -11.91 -37.34 -25.11
C PRO A 169 -10.85 -37.50 -24.02
N LEU A 170 -9.63 -36.98 -24.25
CA LEU A 170 -8.53 -37.12 -23.29
C LEU A 170 -8.89 -36.57 -21.91
N THR A 171 -9.73 -35.53 -21.84
CA THR A 171 -10.21 -34.86 -20.62
C THR A 171 -10.87 -35.81 -19.62
N ASP A 172 -11.46 -36.91 -20.11
CA ASP A 172 -12.16 -37.90 -19.30
C ASP A 172 -11.20 -38.91 -18.65
N ALA A 173 -9.93 -38.92 -19.06
CA ALA A 173 -8.92 -39.82 -18.54
C ALA A 173 -8.56 -39.47 -17.08
N ARG A 174 -9.06 -40.26 -16.12
CA ARG A 174 -8.78 -40.19 -14.66
C ARG A 174 -7.29 -40.19 -14.28
N ASN A 175 -6.43 -40.59 -15.21
CA ASN A 175 -5.01 -40.72 -15.00
C ASN A 175 -4.20 -39.61 -15.71
N CYS A 176 -4.89 -38.60 -16.26
CA CYS A 176 -4.33 -37.38 -16.82
C CYS A 176 -4.82 -36.14 -16.05
N LEU A 177 -3.96 -35.13 -16.02
CA LEU A 177 -4.21 -33.79 -15.50
C LEU A 177 -4.00 -32.80 -16.65
N PHE A 178 -4.78 -31.71 -16.67
CA PHE A 178 -4.82 -30.79 -17.81
C PHE A 178 -4.46 -29.38 -17.40
N MET A 179 -3.71 -28.67 -18.26
CA MET A 179 -3.35 -27.28 -18.07
C MET A 179 -4.61 -26.43 -17.80
N GLY A 180 -4.55 -25.55 -16.80
CA GLY A 180 -5.68 -24.71 -16.42
C GLY A 180 -6.75 -25.41 -15.58
N THR A 181 -6.53 -26.66 -15.17
CA THR A 181 -7.28 -27.32 -14.09
C THR A 181 -6.60 -27.13 -12.75
N ASP A 182 -7.37 -27.28 -11.68
CA ASP A 182 -6.92 -27.02 -10.32
C ASP A 182 -6.98 -28.30 -9.49
N VAL A 183 -5.95 -28.55 -8.68
CA VAL A 183 -5.99 -29.63 -7.69
C VAL A 183 -6.82 -29.19 -6.50
N VAL A 184 -7.93 -29.89 -6.24
CA VAL A 184 -8.88 -29.53 -5.17
C VAL A 184 -8.50 -30.18 -3.86
N ALA A 185 -8.10 -31.46 -3.90
CA ALA A 185 -7.70 -32.21 -2.72
C ALA A 185 -6.63 -33.25 -3.08
N GLY A 186 -5.90 -33.71 -2.06
CA GLY A 186 -4.86 -34.74 -2.20
C GLY A 186 -3.53 -34.22 -2.75
N ALA A 187 -2.66 -35.16 -3.11
CA ALA A 187 -1.35 -34.87 -3.68
C ALA A 187 -0.97 -35.93 -4.72
N GLY A 188 -0.11 -35.57 -5.67
CA GLY A 188 0.32 -36.48 -6.72
C GLY A 188 1.59 -36.04 -7.42
N LYS A 189 2.20 -36.99 -8.14
CA LYS A 189 3.28 -36.72 -9.08
C LYS A 189 2.79 -37.02 -10.49
N ALA A 190 3.14 -36.18 -11.45
CA ALA A 190 2.72 -36.36 -12.82
C ALA A 190 3.85 -36.03 -13.80
N VAL A 191 3.89 -36.72 -14.95
CA VAL A 191 4.87 -36.49 -16.02
C VAL A 191 4.23 -35.60 -17.08
N VAL A 192 4.85 -34.46 -17.40
CA VAL A 192 4.39 -33.55 -18.45
C VAL A 192 4.46 -34.25 -19.80
N PHE A 193 3.39 -34.23 -20.59
CA PHE A 193 3.40 -34.78 -21.95
C PHE A 193 3.09 -33.74 -23.02
N ALA A 194 2.39 -32.64 -22.70
CA ALA A 194 2.17 -31.53 -23.61
C ALA A 194 2.28 -30.17 -22.90
N THR A 195 2.81 -29.16 -23.60
CA THR A 195 3.05 -27.81 -23.11
C THR A 195 2.50 -26.75 -24.07
N GLY A 196 2.20 -25.56 -23.56
CA GLY A 196 1.82 -24.37 -24.33
C GLY A 196 0.63 -24.60 -25.26
N ALA A 197 0.81 -24.28 -26.54
CA ALA A 197 -0.23 -24.42 -27.57
C ALA A 197 -0.67 -25.88 -27.85
N ALA A 198 0.10 -26.87 -27.40
CA ALA A 198 -0.18 -28.30 -27.61
C ALA A 198 -1.06 -28.91 -26.52
N THR A 199 -1.34 -28.19 -25.42
CA THR A 199 -2.26 -28.65 -24.38
C THR A 199 -3.72 -28.58 -24.85
N GLU A 200 -4.61 -29.35 -24.22
CA GLU A 200 -6.05 -29.27 -24.48
C GLU A 200 -6.59 -27.86 -24.19
N PHE A 201 -6.10 -27.22 -23.13
CA PHE A 201 -6.45 -25.82 -22.84
C PHE A 201 -5.92 -24.87 -23.91
N GLY A 202 -4.69 -25.07 -24.40
CA GLY A 202 -4.13 -24.30 -25.51
C GLY A 202 -4.92 -24.44 -26.81
N ARG A 203 -5.48 -25.62 -27.07
CA ARG A 203 -6.38 -25.87 -28.20
C ARG A 203 -7.71 -25.12 -28.07
N ILE A 204 -8.33 -25.11 -26.89
CA ILE A 204 -9.55 -24.32 -26.61
C ILE A 204 -9.24 -22.82 -26.70
N TYR A 205 -8.09 -22.38 -26.19
CA TYR A 205 -7.66 -20.98 -26.24
C TYR A 205 -7.57 -20.46 -27.67
N ARG A 206 -7.03 -21.24 -28.62
CA ARG A 206 -7.01 -20.85 -30.05
C ARG A 206 -8.40 -20.66 -30.65
N LEU A 207 -9.39 -21.43 -30.19
CA LEU A 207 -10.77 -21.36 -30.69
C LEU A 207 -11.54 -20.17 -30.11
N THR A 208 -11.15 -19.69 -28.91
CA THR A 208 -11.84 -18.64 -28.17
C THR A 208 -11.14 -17.27 -28.19
N ALA A 209 -9.86 -17.21 -28.57
CA ALA A 209 -9.09 -15.97 -28.69
C ALA A 209 -9.65 -14.94 -29.71
N SER A 210 -10.68 -15.32 -30.48
CA SER A 210 -11.44 -14.47 -31.40
C SER A 210 -12.65 -13.77 -30.74
N ALA A 211 -13.00 -14.07 -29.48
CA ALA A 211 -14.09 -13.43 -28.77
C ALA A 211 -13.71 -11.99 -28.34
N SER A 212 -14.56 -11.02 -28.68
CA SER A 212 -14.30 -9.59 -28.41
C SER A 212 -14.26 -9.29 -26.91
N ARG A 213 -13.18 -8.63 -26.46
CA ARG A 213 -13.05 -8.15 -25.07
C ARG A 213 -14.17 -7.17 -24.73
N GLN A 214 -14.88 -7.40 -23.63
CA GLN A 214 -15.86 -6.46 -23.10
C GLN A 214 -15.19 -5.15 -22.67
N ARG A 215 -15.80 -4.00 -23.03
CA ARG A 215 -15.31 -2.66 -22.68
C ARG A 215 -15.50 -2.39 -21.18
N THR A 216 -14.53 -1.74 -20.56
CA THR A 216 -14.58 -1.45 -19.12
C THR A 216 -15.36 -0.16 -18.79
N PRO A 217 -15.79 0.03 -17.53
CA PRO A 217 -16.53 1.23 -17.12
C PRO A 217 -15.80 2.54 -17.43
N LEU A 218 -14.48 2.62 -17.19
CA LEU A 218 -13.69 3.80 -17.56
C LEU A 218 -13.70 4.04 -19.07
N GLN A 219 -13.51 2.99 -19.88
CA GLN A 219 -13.55 3.10 -21.35
C GLN A 219 -14.93 3.57 -21.84
N LEU A 220 -16.01 3.11 -21.21
CA LEU A 220 -17.37 3.58 -21.51
C LEU A 220 -17.56 5.06 -21.16
N GLN A 221 -17.00 5.51 -20.03
CA GLN A 221 -17.03 6.92 -19.63
C GLN A 221 -16.23 7.80 -20.59
N VAL A 222 -15.01 7.39 -20.97
CA VAL A 222 -14.16 8.08 -21.94
C VAL A 222 -14.83 8.13 -23.32
N ALA A 223 -15.43 7.04 -23.80
CA ALA A 223 -16.13 7.01 -25.08
C ALA A 223 -17.41 7.86 -25.08
N ALA A 224 -18.16 7.86 -23.97
CA ALA A 224 -19.34 8.73 -23.82
C ALA A 224 -18.94 10.21 -23.79
N MET A 225 -17.80 10.52 -23.17
CA MET A 225 -17.23 11.85 -23.14
C MET A 225 -16.74 12.29 -24.52
N ALA A 226 -15.93 11.48 -25.21
CA ALA A 226 -15.44 11.77 -26.56
C ALA A 226 -16.60 12.12 -27.50
N ARG A 227 -17.71 11.38 -27.43
CA ARG A 227 -18.94 11.70 -28.18
C ARG A 227 -19.57 13.03 -27.80
N ARG A 228 -19.59 13.40 -26.51
CA ARG A 228 -20.14 14.69 -26.07
C ARG A 228 -19.26 15.85 -26.51
N VAL A 229 -17.94 15.72 -26.34
CA VAL A 229 -16.96 16.73 -26.77
C VAL A 229 -17.03 16.91 -28.28
N ALA A 230 -17.02 15.82 -29.05
CA ALA A 230 -17.19 15.86 -30.50
C ALA A 230 -18.52 16.51 -30.91
N GLY A 231 -19.62 16.19 -30.22
CA GLY A 231 -20.92 16.83 -30.46
C GLY A 231 -20.92 18.33 -30.16
N THR A 232 -20.27 18.76 -29.07
CA THR A 232 -20.12 20.19 -28.73
C THR A 232 -19.20 20.91 -29.70
N ALA A 233 -18.08 20.30 -30.09
CA ALA A 233 -17.18 20.83 -31.12
C ALA A 233 -17.92 21.03 -32.44
N LEU A 234 -18.68 20.02 -32.90
CA LEU A 234 -19.50 20.11 -34.11
C LEU A 234 -20.53 21.24 -34.05
N ALA A 235 -21.22 21.40 -32.91
CA ALA A 235 -22.19 22.47 -32.72
C ALA A 235 -21.54 23.87 -32.76
N ILE A 236 -20.38 24.03 -32.11
CA ILE A 236 -19.62 25.30 -32.12
C ILE A 236 -19.07 25.59 -33.51
N GLY A 237 -18.48 24.59 -34.18
CA GLY A 237 -17.98 24.72 -35.55
C GLY A 237 -19.07 25.11 -36.54
N ALA A 238 -20.24 24.45 -36.47
CA ALA A 238 -21.39 24.79 -37.31
C ALA A 238 -21.92 26.21 -37.05
N LEU A 239 -21.95 26.65 -35.79
CA LEU A 239 -22.34 28.01 -35.42
C LEU A 239 -21.36 29.05 -35.99
N LEU A 240 -20.05 28.83 -35.80
CA LEU A 240 -19.03 29.75 -36.30
C LEU A 240 -18.98 29.79 -37.83
N PHE A 241 -19.17 28.65 -38.50
CA PHE A 241 -19.34 28.59 -39.95
C PHE A 241 -20.52 29.44 -40.42
N ALA A 242 -21.68 29.30 -39.78
CA ALA A 242 -22.88 30.06 -40.13
C ALA A 242 -22.71 31.57 -39.94
N VAL A 243 -21.96 31.99 -38.91
CA VAL A 243 -21.68 33.41 -38.64
C VAL A 243 -20.69 34.00 -39.65
N ARG A 244 -19.71 33.23 -40.14
CA ARG A 244 -18.72 33.71 -41.12
C ARG A 244 -19.16 33.61 -42.58
N LEU A 245 -20.15 32.76 -42.89
CA LEU A 245 -20.66 32.56 -44.24
C LEU A 245 -21.04 33.86 -45.00
N PRO A 246 -21.59 34.92 -44.36
CA PRO A 246 -21.91 36.16 -45.06
C PRO A 246 -20.70 37.04 -45.46
N GLY A 247 -19.49 36.75 -44.95
CA GLY A 247 -18.30 37.58 -45.12
C GLY A 247 -17.08 36.88 -45.76
N ASP A 248 -16.94 35.57 -45.59
CA ASP A 248 -15.77 34.80 -46.04
C ASP A 248 -16.09 33.88 -47.25
N ASP A 249 -15.08 33.43 -47.99
CA ASP A 249 -15.25 32.35 -48.99
C ASP A 249 -15.78 31.08 -48.30
N THR A 250 -16.71 30.36 -48.95
CA THR A 250 -17.36 29.19 -48.35
C THR A 250 -16.36 28.10 -47.95
N VAL A 251 -15.27 27.94 -48.70
CA VAL A 251 -14.20 26.99 -48.40
C VAL A 251 -13.38 27.46 -47.20
N GLU A 252 -13.03 28.73 -47.13
CA GLU A 252 -12.27 29.33 -46.03
C GLU A 252 -13.05 29.29 -44.72
N ALA A 253 -14.33 29.67 -44.75
CA ALA A 253 -15.22 29.55 -43.60
C ALA A 253 -15.34 28.09 -43.12
N PHE A 254 -15.40 27.13 -44.04
CA PHE A 254 -15.49 25.70 -43.73
C PHE A 254 -14.19 25.17 -43.11
N VAL A 255 -13.04 25.50 -43.69
CA VAL A 255 -11.71 25.13 -43.17
C VAL A 255 -11.48 25.76 -41.79
N PHE A 256 -11.88 27.03 -41.61
CA PHE A 256 -11.83 27.71 -40.31
C PHE A 256 -12.67 26.97 -39.27
N ALA A 257 -13.94 26.67 -39.57
CA ALA A 257 -14.83 25.95 -38.67
C ALA A 257 -14.27 24.56 -38.32
N LEU A 258 -13.66 23.88 -39.29
CA LEU A 258 -13.00 22.59 -39.08
C LEU A 258 -11.76 22.69 -38.18
N GLY A 259 -10.94 23.73 -38.36
CA GLY A 259 -9.81 24.02 -37.48
C GLY A 259 -10.25 24.22 -36.03
N VAL A 260 -11.35 24.95 -35.81
CA VAL A 260 -11.95 25.12 -34.46
C VAL A 260 -12.48 23.80 -33.91
N MET A 261 -13.10 22.96 -34.74
CA MET A 261 -13.60 21.64 -34.30
C MET A 261 -12.46 20.73 -33.84
N VAL A 262 -11.37 20.66 -34.61
CA VAL A 262 -10.18 19.85 -34.28
C VAL A 262 -9.52 20.36 -33.00
N ALA A 263 -9.38 21.67 -32.86
CA ALA A 263 -8.87 22.33 -31.64
C ALA A 263 -9.67 22.03 -30.36
N LEU A 264 -10.96 21.66 -30.47
CA LEU A 264 -11.80 21.37 -29.31
C LEU A 264 -11.75 19.89 -28.87
N VAL A 265 -11.07 19.04 -29.62
CA VAL A 265 -11.05 17.59 -29.41
C VAL A 265 -9.69 17.20 -28.83
N PRO A 266 -9.63 16.62 -27.62
CA PRO A 266 -8.37 16.21 -27.04
C PRO A 266 -7.95 14.84 -27.61
N GLU A 267 -7.27 14.87 -28.75
CA GLU A 267 -6.89 13.67 -29.52
C GLU A 267 -5.96 12.74 -28.72
N GLY A 268 -5.12 13.29 -27.83
CA GLY A 268 -4.21 12.54 -26.96
C GLY A 268 -4.83 11.96 -25.68
N LEU A 269 -6.14 12.17 -25.43
CA LEU A 269 -6.78 11.80 -24.16
C LEU A 269 -6.69 10.28 -23.86
N PRO A 270 -7.06 9.36 -24.78
CA PRO A 270 -7.06 7.92 -24.46
C PRO A 270 -5.67 7.36 -24.17
N ALA A 271 -4.66 7.80 -24.93
CA ALA A 271 -3.28 7.38 -24.75
C ALA A 271 -2.70 7.92 -23.43
N THR A 272 -2.92 9.20 -23.13
CA THR A 272 -2.45 9.83 -21.88
C THR A 272 -3.06 9.15 -20.64
N LEU A 273 -4.35 8.81 -20.68
CA LEU A 273 -5.01 8.05 -19.61
C LEU A 273 -4.36 6.68 -19.41
N SER A 274 -4.07 5.97 -20.50
CA SER A 274 -3.47 4.63 -20.46
C SER A 274 -2.06 4.66 -19.88
N VAL A 275 -1.24 5.64 -20.28
CA VAL A 275 0.11 5.83 -19.71
C VAL A 275 0.06 6.23 -18.24
N SER A 276 -0.85 7.13 -17.86
CA SER A 276 -1.06 7.55 -16.46
C SER A 276 -1.46 6.37 -15.56
N LEU A 277 -2.40 5.53 -16.00
CA LEU A 277 -2.79 4.29 -15.32
C LEU A 277 -1.59 3.35 -15.16
N ALA A 278 -0.80 3.17 -16.21
CA ALA A 278 0.38 2.30 -16.19
C ALA A 278 1.45 2.80 -15.21
N ILE A 279 1.69 4.11 -15.13
CA ILE A 279 2.57 4.73 -14.11
C ILE A 279 2.02 4.46 -12.70
N GLY A 280 0.70 4.53 -12.51
CA GLY A 280 0.02 4.18 -11.27
C GLY A 280 0.27 2.73 -10.85
N VAL A 281 0.03 1.78 -11.76
CA VAL A 281 0.26 0.34 -11.51
C VAL A 281 1.73 0.04 -11.23
N ARG A 282 2.66 0.65 -11.95
CA ARG A 282 4.10 0.49 -11.69
C ARG A 282 4.48 0.96 -10.28
N ARG A 283 3.87 2.06 -9.79
CA ARG A 283 4.08 2.53 -8.41
C ARG A 283 3.49 1.56 -7.37
N MET A 284 2.37 0.92 -7.67
CA MET A 284 1.79 -0.13 -6.81
C MET A 284 2.66 -1.40 -6.78
N ALA A 285 3.15 -1.85 -7.93
CA ALA A 285 4.02 -3.03 -8.03
C ALA A 285 5.33 -2.84 -7.24
N ARG A 286 5.92 -1.64 -7.27
CA ARG A 286 7.07 -1.26 -6.42
C ARG A 286 6.77 -1.24 -4.92
N ARG A 287 5.50 -1.30 -4.55
CA ARG A 287 4.99 -1.40 -3.17
C ARG A 287 4.28 -2.74 -2.97
N ASN A 288 4.76 -3.78 -3.65
CA ASN A 288 4.32 -5.16 -3.54
C ASN A 288 2.85 -5.42 -3.90
N ALA A 289 2.16 -4.51 -4.57
CA ALA A 289 0.79 -4.70 -5.04
C ALA A 289 0.74 -4.72 -6.57
N LEU A 290 0.76 -5.91 -7.16
CA LEU A 290 0.76 -6.09 -8.61
C LEU A 290 -0.67 -6.17 -9.14
N VAL A 291 -1.06 -5.24 -10.02
CA VAL A 291 -2.40 -5.22 -10.63
C VAL A 291 -2.35 -5.83 -12.03
N LYS A 292 -3.02 -6.96 -12.26
CA LYS A 292 -3.04 -7.66 -13.56
C LYS A 292 -3.87 -6.94 -14.62
N ARG A 293 -4.88 -6.18 -14.20
CA ARG A 293 -5.79 -5.43 -15.07
C ARG A 293 -5.72 -3.94 -14.73
N LEU A 294 -5.13 -3.12 -15.61
CA LEU A 294 -4.95 -1.67 -15.39
C LEU A 294 -6.22 -0.96 -14.89
N LEU A 295 -7.38 -1.41 -15.37
CA LEU A 295 -8.68 -0.80 -15.08
C LEU A 295 -9.23 -1.19 -13.70
N ALA A 296 -8.67 -2.20 -13.04
CA ALA A 296 -8.98 -2.55 -11.65
C ALA A 296 -8.48 -1.50 -10.65
N VAL A 297 -7.50 -0.67 -11.03
CA VAL A 297 -7.03 0.47 -10.23
C VAL A 297 -8.16 1.43 -9.87
N GLU A 298 -9.11 1.63 -10.79
CA GLU A 298 -10.26 2.51 -10.60
C GLU A 298 -11.20 1.97 -9.50
N ALA A 299 -11.47 0.67 -9.53
CA ALA A 299 -12.30 -0.02 -8.56
C ALA A 299 -11.64 -0.01 -7.18
N LEU A 300 -10.33 -0.27 -7.12
CA LEU A 300 -9.53 -0.26 -5.91
C LEU A 300 -9.54 1.12 -5.19
N GLY A 301 -9.51 2.22 -5.96
CA GLY A 301 -9.64 3.57 -5.40
C GLY A 301 -11.02 3.87 -4.82
N SER A 302 -12.06 3.11 -5.21
CA SER A 302 -13.44 3.24 -4.73
C SER A 302 -13.88 2.16 -3.76
N THR A 303 -12.99 1.27 -3.31
CA THR A 303 -13.34 0.19 -2.39
C THR A 303 -14.04 0.74 -1.14
N THR A 304 -15.22 0.20 -0.84
CA THR A 304 -16.01 0.54 0.34
C THR A 304 -15.99 -0.58 1.37
N VAL A 305 -15.86 -1.83 0.92
CA VAL A 305 -15.81 -3.01 1.79
C VAL A 305 -14.65 -3.91 1.39
N ILE A 306 -13.88 -4.36 2.38
CA ILE A 306 -12.87 -5.41 2.24
C ILE A 306 -13.39 -6.63 2.99
N LEU A 307 -13.65 -7.71 2.25
CA LEU A 307 -13.93 -9.03 2.81
C LEU A 307 -12.61 -9.82 2.83
N THR A 308 -12.07 -10.08 4.01
CA THR A 308 -10.74 -10.67 4.16
C THR A 308 -10.79 -12.03 4.85
N ASP A 309 -10.03 -12.99 4.34
CA ASP A 309 -9.71 -14.18 5.13
C ASP A 309 -8.72 -13.83 6.25
N LYS A 310 -8.66 -14.70 7.26
CA LYS A 310 -7.77 -14.62 8.42
C LYS A 310 -6.42 -15.24 8.10
N THR A 311 -6.41 -16.53 7.71
CA THR A 311 -5.18 -17.31 7.51
C THR A 311 -4.41 -16.78 6.32
N GLY A 312 -3.08 -16.68 6.43
CA GLY A 312 -2.19 -16.23 5.36
C GLY A 312 -2.25 -14.73 5.04
N THR A 313 -3.40 -14.08 5.24
CA THR A 313 -3.67 -12.67 4.95
C THR A 313 -3.44 -11.75 6.15
N LEU A 314 -4.16 -11.97 7.26
CA LEU A 314 -4.02 -11.16 8.48
C LEU A 314 -2.95 -11.72 9.41
N THR A 315 -2.71 -13.02 9.28
CA THR A 315 -1.74 -13.79 10.06
C THR A 315 -0.57 -14.24 9.18
N GLN A 316 0.51 -14.67 9.82
CA GLN A 316 1.72 -15.12 9.11
C GLN A 316 1.56 -16.51 8.48
N ALA A 317 0.52 -17.27 8.84
CA ALA A 317 0.40 -18.70 8.54
C ALA A 317 1.57 -19.53 9.11
N GLU A 318 2.23 -19.00 10.15
CA GLU A 318 3.33 -19.62 10.86
C GLU A 318 2.89 -19.93 12.30
N MET A 319 2.39 -21.15 12.51
CA MET A 319 1.93 -21.56 13.83
C MET A 319 3.06 -21.40 14.87
N THR A 320 2.78 -20.67 15.94
CA THR A 320 3.79 -20.29 16.94
C THR A 320 3.29 -20.65 18.33
N VAL A 321 4.08 -21.43 19.09
CA VAL A 321 3.82 -21.66 20.52
C VAL A 321 4.05 -20.34 21.26
N THR A 322 3.05 -19.89 22.00
CA THR A 322 3.10 -18.63 22.77
C THR A 322 2.99 -18.86 24.27
N ARG A 323 2.43 -20.01 24.69
CA ARG A 323 2.25 -20.39 26.09
C ARG A 323 2.62 -21.86 26.27
N VAL A 324 3.32 -22.18 27.35
CA VAL A 324 3.51 -23.54 27.86
C VAL A 324 3.01 -23.57 29.28
N TRP A 325 2.20 -24.55 29.64
CA TRP A 325 1.75 -24.77 31.00
C TRP A 325 2.35 -26.06 31.51
N ALA A 326 3.15 -25.97 32.58
CA ALA A 326 3.78 -27.10 33.24
C ALA A 326 3.88 -26.81 34.75
N ASP A 327 3.81 -27.85 35.59
CA ASP A 327 3.92 -27.72 37.04
C ASP A 327 2.97 -26.70 37.70
N GLY A 328 1.78 -26.50 37.10
CA GLY A 328 0.79 -25.54 37.59
C GLY A 328 1.06 -24.07 37.23
N ALA A 329 2.16 -23.76 36.53
CA ALA A 329 2.52 -22.41 36.12
C ALA A 329 2.45 -22.23 34.59
N LEU A 330 2.15 -20.99 34.17
CA LEU A 330 2.12 -20.60 32.76
C LEU A 330 3.42 -19.89 32.37
N HIS A 331 4.09 -20.42 31.37
CA HIS A 331 5.35 -19.95 30.82
C HIS A 331 5.12 -19.29 29.45
N PRO A 332 5.24 -17.96 29.33
CA PRO A 332 5.24 -17.29 28.04
C PRO A 332 6.40 -17.75 27.16
N VAL A 333 6.15 -17.90 25.86
CA VAL A 333 7.16 -18.14 24.84
C VAL A 333 7.25 -16.90 23.95
N SER A 334 8.47 -16.38 23.78
CA SER A 334 8.74 -15.19 22.96
C SER A 334 9.28 -15.55 21.56
N GLY A 335 9.30 -14.55 20.69
CA GLY A 335 9.65 -14.72 19.28
C GLY A 335 8.51 -15.34 18.45
N VAL A 336 8.51 -15.06 17.16
CA VAL A 336 7.41 -15.39 16.24
C VAL A 336 7.97 -16.09 15.01
N GLY A 337 7.20 -17.03 14.46
CA GLY A 337 7.55 -17.71 13.22
C GLY A 337 8.49 -18.90 13.41
N TYR A 338 9.04 -19.40 12.30
CA TYR A 338 9.84 -20.63 12.29
C TYR A 338 11.31 -20.44 12.66
N ALA A 339 11.80 -19.21 12.75
CA ALA A 339 13.14 -18.97 13.29
C ALA A 339 13.16 -19.34 14.79
N PRO A 340 14.13 -20.13 15.28
CA PRO A 340 14.29 -20.46 16.70
C PRO A 340 14.87 -19.26 17.48
N GLU A 341 14.37 -18.05 17.22
CA GLU A 341 14.74 -16.81 17.89
C GLU A 341 13.70 -16.47 18.97
N GLY A 342 14.16 -16.16 20.17
CA GLY A 342 13.33 -15.96 21.35
C GLY A 342 13.64 -16.96 22.47
N GLU A 343 12.91 -16.84 23.57
CA GLU A 343 13.10 -17.66 24.76
C GLU A 343 11.76 -18.11 25.36
N VAL A 344 11.79 -19.29 26.00
CA VAL A 344 10.74 -19.76 26.91
C VAL A 344 11.07 -19.20 28.30
N ALA A 345 10.16 -18.44 28.90
CA ALA A 345 10.39 -17.83 30.21
C ALA A 345 10.42 -18.91 31.31
N ASP A 346 11.45 -18.86 32.17
CA ASP A 346 11.71 -19.81 33.26
C ASP A 346 11.61 -21.28 32.83
N PRO A 347 12.46 -21.76 31.90
CA PRO A 347 12.39 -23.13 31.37
C PRO A 347 13.03 -24.09 32.36
N GLY A 348 12.35 -24.30 33.49
CA GLY A 348 12.73 -25.30 34.49
C GLY A 348 12.75 -26.72 33.88
N PRO A 349 13.27 -27.71 34.61
CA PRO A 349 13.43 -29.09 34.11
C PRO A 349 12.15 -29.68 33.51
N ARG A 350 10.98 -29.36 34.08
CA ARG A 350 9.67 -29.86 33.64
C ARG A 350 9.19 -29.26 32.33
N VAL A 351 9.41 -27.96 32.14
CA VAL A 351 9.11 -27.27 30.87
C VAL A 351 9.99 -27.84 29.75
N ARG A 352 11.27 -28.08 30.05
CA ARG A 352 12.19 -28.72 29.11
C ARG A 352 11.78 -30.15 28.79
N GLU A 353 11.39 -30.95 29.78
CA GLU A 353 10.93 -32.31 29.54
C GLU A 353 9.65 -32.35 28.71
N LEU A 354 8.68 -31.47 28.99
CA LEU A 354 7.46 -31.33 28.19
C LEU A 354 7.80 -31.03 26.72
N LEU A 355 8.66 -30.03 26.48
CA LEU A 355 9.03 -29.62 25.11
C LEU A 355 9.88 -30.68 24.40
N ARG A 356 10.75 -31.39 25.13
CA ARG A 356 11.52 -32.53 24.65
C ARG A 356 10.61 -33.65 24.18
N VAL A 357 9.65 -34.06 25.01
CA VAL A 357 8.66 -35.09 24.66
C VAL A 357 7.78 -34.64 23.49
N ALA A 358 7.37 -33.37 23.46
CA ALA A 358 6.62 -32.81 22.35
C ALA A 358 7.40 -32.85 21.03
N ALA A 359 8.69 -32.51 21.06
CA ALA A 359 9.57 -32.51 19.88
C ALA A 359 9.89 -33.93 19.38
N LEU A 360 10.15 -34.88 20.28
CA LEU A 360 10.41 -36.28 19.91
C LEU A 360 9.17 -36.96 19.31
N CYS A 361 7.98 -36.51 19.71
CA CYS A 361 6.70 -36.95 19.16
C CYS A 361 6.25 -36.09 17.97
N CYS A 362 7.15 -35.68 17.06
CA CYS A 362 6.84 -34.95 15.82
C CYS A 362 7.42 -35.66 14.58
N ASP A 363 6.76 -35.53 13.44
CA ASP A 363 7.26 -35.98 12.13
C ASP A 363 7.84 -34.82 11.31
N ALA A 364 7.45 -33.59 11.66
CA ALA A 364 7.97 -32.38 11.02
C ALA A 364 9.50 -32.20 11.22
N LYS A 365 10.12 -31.44 10.32
CA LYS A 365 11.54 -31.06 10.39
C LYS A 365 11.70 -29.56 10.25
N LEU A 366 12.61 -29.01 11.05
CA LEU A 366 12.99 -27.60 11.00
C LEU A 366 14.26 -27.44 10.14
N VAL A 367 14.19 -26.66 9.07
CA VAL A 367 15.25 -26.51 8.07
C VAL A 367 15.86 -25.10 8.15
N PRO A 368 17.19 -24.96 8.34
CA PRO A 368 17.86 -23.66 8.43
C PRO A 368 18.06 -22.96 7.07
N PRO A 369 18.24 -21.61 7.08
CA PRO A 369 18.71 -20.84 5.93
C PRO A 369 19.99 -21.40 5.31
N GLY A 370 19.99 -21.74 4.02
CA GLY A 370 21.19 -22.19 3.30
C GLY A 370 21.58 -23.66 3.51
N GLY A 371 20.69 -24.48 4.09
CA GLY A 371 20.92 -25.92 4.30
C GLY A 371 20.92 -26.81 3.05
N ASP A 372 20.82 -26.24 1.84
CA ASP A 372 21.08 -27.01 0.61
C ASP A 372 22.58 -27.27 0.51
N GLY A 373 23.02 -28.42 1.02
CA GLY A 373 24.41 -28.90 0.96
C GLY A 373 24.93 -29.22 -0.45
N GLY A 374 24.83 -28.29 -1.41
CA GLY A 374 25.32 -28.50 -2.76
C GLY A 374 25.50 -27.23 -3.58
N ARG A 375 26.73 -26.69 -3.57
CA ARG A 375 27.36 -25.79 -4.56
C ARG A 375 26.39 -24.95 -5.40
N ASP A 376 26.16 -23.71 -4.99
CA ASP A 376 25.71 -22.65 -5.88
C ASP A 376 26.73 -22.48 -7.03
N GLY A 377 26.31 -22.79 -8.25
CA GLY A 377 27.03 -22.43 -9.46
C GLY A 377 26.89 -20.92 -9.72
N PRO A 378 27.95 -20.24 -10.22
CA PRO A 378 27.90 -18.82 -10.51
C PRO A 378 27.03 -18.60 -11.77
N GLY A 379 25.73 -18.32 -11.60
CA GLY A 379 24.85 -18.09 -12.75
C GLY A 379 23.40 -17.69 -12.48
N SER A 380 22.86 -17.85 -11.28
CA SER A 380 21.51 -17.38 -10.95
C SER A 380 21.53 -15.88 -10.62
N GLY A 381 21.49 -15.05 -11.67
CA GLY A 381 21.30 -13.60 -11.55
C GLY A 381 20.04 -13.28 -10.76
N GLY A 382 20.23 -12.72 -9.56
CA GLY A 382 19.16 -12.35 -8.64
C GLY A 382 18.24 -11.30 -9.23
N GLY A 383 16.97 -11.66 -9.42
CA GLY A 383 15.88 -10.71 -9.51
C GLY A 383 15.67 -10.02 -8.15
N PRO A 384 15.33 -8.72 -8.11
CA PRO A 384 15.07 -8.02 -6.86
C PRO A 384 13.76 -8.55 -6.25
N GLY A 385 13.87 -9.49 -5.32
CA GLY A 385 12.72 -10.09 -4.63
C GLY A 385 12.92 -11.52 -4.12
N GLY A 386 14.01 -12.21 -4.48
CA GLY A 386 14.30 -13.54 -3.93
C GLY A 386 14.55 -13.47 -2.42
N HIS A 387 13.69 -14.09 -1.62
CA HIS A 387 13.90 -14.23 -0.18
C HIS A 387 15.22 -14.96 0.08
N HIS A 388 16.23 -14.22 0.53
CA HIS A 388 17.43 -14.78 1.14
C HIS A 388 17.03 -15.68 2.32
N GLY A 389 17.71 -16.82 2.45
CA GLY A 389 17.34 -17.98 3.27
C GLY A 389 16.61 -17.67 4.59
N THR A 390 15.39 -18.19 4.70
CA THR A 390 14.58 -18.22 5.91
C THR A 390 14.46 -19.64 6.44
N TRP A 391 14.19 -19.77 7.74
CA TRP A 391 13.87 -21.05 8.37
C TRP A 391 12.54 -21.59 7.83
N ARG A 392 12.48 -22.89 7.53
CA ARG A 392 11.28 -23.54 6.98
C ARG A 392 10.92 -24.78 7.79
N VAL A 393 9.63 -25.08 7.86
CA VAL A 393 9.12 -26.34 8.41
C VAL A 393 8.72 -27.25 7.25
N LEU A 394 9.25 -28.47 7.24
CA LEU A 394 8.78 -29.56 6.38
C LEU A 394 7.89 -30.47 7.22
N GLY A 395 6.58 -30.45 7.00
CA GLY A 395 5.59 -31.22 7.77
C GLY A 395 4.44 -30.34 8.27
N ASP A 396 3.69 -30.82 9.26
CA ASP A 396 2.57 -30.06 9.84
C ASP A 396 3.06 -28.85 10.64
N THR A 397 2.36 -27.71 10.49
CA THR A 397 2.75 -26.44 11.11
C THR A 397 2.62 -26.46 12.63
N THR A 398 1.68 -27.23 13.18
CA THR A 398 1.51 -27.44 14.64
C THR A 398 2.73 -28.13 15.22
N GLU A 399 3.26 -29.11 14.51
CA GLU A 399 4.48 -29.82 14.90
C GLU A 399 5.73 -28.96 14.75
N GLY A 400 5.82 -28.21 13.66
CA GLY A 400 6.87 -27.20 13.47
C GLY A 400 6.95 -26.20 14.61
N ALA A 401 5.79 -25.74 15.09
CA ALA A 401 5.70 -24.83 16.24
C ALA A 401 6.31 -25.44 17.52
N LEU A 402 6.08 -26.75 17.75
CA LEU A 402 6.64 -27.48 18.91
C LEU A 402 8.15 -27.64 18.80
N LEU A 403 8.67 -27.96 17.61
CA LEU A 403 10.11 -28.07 17.36
C LEU A 403 10.82 -26.73 17.57
N VAL A 404 10.24 -25.64 17.09
CA VAL A 404 10.75 -24.28 17.32
C VAL A 404 10.72 -23.92 18.81
N ALA A 405 9.65 -24.27 19.52
CA ALA A 405 9.57 -24.04 20.97
C ALA A 405 10.62 -24.84 21.75
N ALA A 406 10.88 -26.10 21.35
CA ALA A 406 11.94 -26.92 21.93
C ALA A 406 13.33 -26.31 21.67
N ALA A 407 13.60 -25.87 20.44
CA ALA A 407 14.83 -25.17 20.08
C ALA A 407 15.04 -23.90 20.92
N LYS A 408 13.99 -23.09 21.11
CA LYS A 408 14.00 -21.89 21.99
C LYS A 408 14.26 -22.21 23.47
N ALA A 409 13.97 -23.44 23.91
CA ALA A 409 14.28 -23.92 25.26
C ALA A 409 15.71 -24.49 25.39
N GLY A 410 16.48 -24.49 24.30
CA GLY A 410 17.85 -25.04 24.22
C GLY A 410 17.89 -26.55 23.97
N ILE A 411 16.80 -27.14 23.45
CA ILE A 411 16.71 -28.56 23.13
C ILE A 411 17.00 -28.73 21.65
N ASP A 412 17.98 -29.56 21.31
CA ASP A 412 18.24 -29.98 19.93
C ASP A 412 17.46 -31.27 19.64
N PRO A 413 16.37 -31.23 18.84
CA PRO A 413 15.57 -32.41 18.56
C PRO A 413 16.37 -33.54 17.92
N HIS A 414 17.38 -33.24 17.10
CA HIS A 414 18.21 -34.25 16.45
C HIS A 414 19.14 -34.96 17.45
N ALA A 415 19.74 -34.22 18.37
CA ALA A 415 20.55 -34.81 19.44
C ALA A 415 19.69 -35.68 20.37
N GLU A 416 18.48 -35.23 20.69
CA GLU A 416 17.54 -35.98 21.53
C GLU A 416 17.04 -37.26 20.85
N GLU A 417 16.73 -37.20 19.55
CA GLU A 417 16.31 -38.37 18.77
C GLU A 417 17.46 -39.39 18.64
N ALA A 418 18.69 -38.93 18.47
CA ALA A 418 19.87 -39.80 18.47
C ALA A 418 20.11 -40.47 19.84
N ALA A 419 19.89 -39.73 20.94
CA ALA A 419 20.03 -40.25 22.30
C ALA A 419 18.87 -41.19 22.72
N SER A 420 17.69 -41.01 22.13
CA SER A 420 16.47 -41.76 22.44
C SER A 420 15.77 -42.20 21.14
N PRO A 421 16.32 -43.18 20.39
CA PRO A 421 15.84 -43.54 19.06
C PRO A 421 14.38 -43.99 19.07
N ARG A 422 13.59 -43.49 18.10
CA ARG A 422 12.21 -43.94 17.85
C ARG A 422 12.24 -45.38 17.33
N VAL A 423 11.44 -46.25 17.94
CA VAL A 423 11.33 -47.69 17.59
C VAL A 423 9.94 -48.10 17.11
N ALA A 424 8.90 -47.32 17.43
CA ALA A 424 7.54 -47.50 16.90
C ALA A 424 6.79 -46.17 16.88
N GLU A 425 5.76 -46.08 16.04
CA GLU A 425 4.91 -44.89 15.94
C GLU A 425 3.45 -45.25 15.66
N HIS A 426 2.57 -44.39 16.17
CA HIS A 426 1.16 -44.33 15.84
C HIS A 426 0.87 -42.91 15.36
N PRO A 427 0.82 -42.68 14.03
CA PRO A 427 0.70 -41.34 13.44
C PRO A 427 -0.64 -40.71 13.77
N PHE A 428 -0.72 -39.38 13.69
CA PHE A 428 -1.95 -38.65 14.03
C PHE A 428 -3.17 -39.19 13.28
N ASP A 429 -4.27 -39.46 13.99
CA ASP A 429 -5.54 -39.86 13.40
C ASP A 429 -6.66 -38.86 13.82
N PRO A 430 -7.45 -38.32 12.87
CA PRO A 430 -8.48 -37.32 13.16
C PRO A 430 -9.64 -37.80 14.03
N GLY A 431 -9.94 -39.11 14.02
CA GLY A 431 -10.97 -39.71 14.86
C GLY A 431 -10.55 -39.77 16.32
N ARG A 432 -9.29 -40.15 16.59
CA ARG A 432 -8.73 -40.21 17.95
C ARG A 432 -8.17 -38.86 18.46
N LYS A 433 -7.70 -38.01 17.56
CA LYS A 433 -7.09 -36.67 17.81
C LYS A 433 -5.80 -36.71 18.65
N LEU A 434 -4.99 -37.75 18.48
CA LEU A 434 -3.72 -37.95 19.19
C LEU A 434 -2.67 -38.47 18.23
N MET A 435 -1.41 -38.37 18.63
CA MET A 435 -0.24 -39.02 18.07
C MET A 435 0.57 -39.62 19.22
N SER A 436 1.16 -40.80 19.02
CA SER A 436 2.08 -41.38 19.98
C SER A 436 3.29 -42.04 19.31
N THR A 437 4.43 -41.97 19.97
CA THR A 437 5.72 -42.51 19.50
C THR A 437 6.40 -43.26 20.63
N VAL A 438 7.08 -44.34 20.31
CA VAL A 438 7.80 -45.18 21.28
C VAL A 438 9.29 -45.03 21.04
N HIS A 439 10.04 -44.71 22.09
CA HIS A 439 11.47 -44.47 22.04
C HIS A 439 12.23 -45.38 22.99
N ARG A 440 13.49 -45.68 22.66
CA ARG A 440 14.38 -46.42 23.56
C ARG A 440 14.99 -45.48 24.60
N ALA A 441 14.85 -45.80 25.89
CA ALA A 441 15.38 -44.94 26.94
C ALA A 441 16.92 -45.11 27.11
N PRO A 442 17.68 -44.04 27.41
CA PRO A 442 19.14 -44.11 27.60
C PRO A 442 19.61 -45.08 28.70
N GLY A 443 18.75 -45.38 29.68
CA GLY A 443 19.03 -46.30 30.80
C GLY A 443 18.46 -47.71 30.64
N GLY A 444 17.97 -48.07 29.45
CA GLY A 444 17.21 -49.31 29.21
C GLY A 444 15.70 -49.15 29.43
N GLY A 445 14.90 -49.95 28.71
CA GLY A 445 13.44 -49.84 28.66
C GLY A 445 12.93 -48.93 27.53
N PHE A 446 11.62 -48.65 27.54
CA PHE A 446 10.94 -47.89 26.49
C PHE A 446 10.15 -46.70 27.08
N LEU A 447 10.06 -45.62 26.32
CA LEU A 447 9.27 -44.43 26.65
C LEU A 447 8.22 -44.22 25.57
N VAL A 448 6.95 -44.14 25.97
CA VAL A 448 5.86 -43.72 25.10
C VAL A 448 5.69 -42.22 25.27
N HIS A 449 5.88 -41.46 24.20
CA HIS A 449 5.55 -40.05 24.11
C HIS A 449 4.20 -39.90 23.41
N ALA A 450 3.31 -39.08 23.95
CA ALA A 450 2.01 -38.84 23.36
C ALA A 450 1.67 -37.34 23.37
N LYS A 451 1.07 -36.87 22.27
CA LYS A 451 0.52 -35.52 22.16
C LYS A 451 -0.85 -35.56 21.50
N GLY A 452 -1.73 -34.64 21.84
CA GLY A 452 -3.07 -34.62 21.25
C GLY A 452 -4.00 -33.58 21.84
N ALA A 453 -5.28 -33.69 21.48
CA ALA A 453 -6.33 -32.85 22.04
C ALA A 453 -6.38 -33.03 23.58
N PRO A 454 -6.47 -31.94 24.36
CA PRO A 454 -6.37 -32.03 25.82
C PRO A 454 -7.36 -33.00 26.47
N GLN A 455 -8.64 -32.96 26.10
CA GLN A 455 -9.66 -33.87 26.64
C GLN A 455 -9.37 -35.33 26.32
N GLU A 456 -8.97 -35.63 25.08
CA GLU A 456 -8.68 -36.99 24.61
C GLU A 456 -7.45 -37.57 25.32
N LEU A 457 -6.40 -36.76 25.50
CA LEU A 457 -5.20 -37.20 26.20
C LEU A 457 -5.45 -37.35 27.71
N LEU A 458 -6.21 -36.43 28.32
CA LEU A 458 -6.57 -36.51 29.74
C LEU A 458 -7.38 -37.75 30.09
N ALA A 459 -8.24 -38.23 29.19
CA ALA A 459 -9.00 -39.47 29.40
C ALA A 459 -8.10 -40.71 29.53
N ARG A 460 -6.88 -40.61 29.00
CA ARG A 460 -5.87 -41.67 28.94
C ARG A 460 -4.76 -41.54 30.00
N CYS A 461 -4.76 -40.44 30.75
CA CYS A 461 -3.79 -40.18 31.81
C CYS A 461 -4.30 -40.69 33.16
N THR A 462 -3.42 -41.36 33.91
CA THR A 462 -3.65 -41.79 35.31
C THR A 462 -2.87 -40.96 36.30
N HIS A 463 -1.81 -40.29 35.85
CA HIS A 463 -0.93 -39.46 36.67
C HIS A 463 -0.72 -38.08 36.03
N ILE A 464 -0.27 -37.12 36.82
CA ILE A 464 0.18 -35.79 36.40
C ILE A 464 1.53 -35.50 37.03
N ASP A 465 2.45 -34.94 36.26
CA ASP A 465 3.74 -34.51 36.79
C ASP A 465 3.57 -33.17 37.52
N ARG A 466 3.58 -33.19 38.86
CA ARG A 466 3.36 -32.01 39.71
C ARG A 466 4.19 -32.06 41.01
N ASP A 467 4.68 -30.91 41.48
CA ASP A 467 5.39 -30.77 42.77
C ASP A 467 6.61 -31.71 42.94
N GLY A 468 7.39 -31.91 41.88
CA GLY A 468 8.61 -32.72 41.92
C GLY A 468 8.45 -34.21 41.58
N GLY A 469 7.25 -34.72 41.26
CA GLY A 469 7.10 -36.07 40.72
C GLY A 469 5.71 -36.40 40.12
N ALA A 470 5.56 -37.64 39.64
CA ALA A 470 4.28 -38.15 39.14
C ALA A 470 3.30 -38.41 40.31
N ARG A 471 2.17 -37.70 40.31
CA ARG A 471 1.09 -37.88 41.29
C ARG A 471 -0.16 -38.43 40.63
N PRO A 472 -1.03 -39.17 41.35
CA PRO A 472 -2.31 -39.62 40.81
C PRO A 472 -3.14 -38.43 40.30
N LEU A 473 -3.71 -38.55 39.10
CA LEU A 473 -4.57 -37.54 38.52
C LEU A 473 -5.95 -37.59 39.19
N THR A 474 -6.12 -36.81 40.26
CA THR A 474 -7.41 -36.66 40.98
C THR A 474 -8.43 -35.86 40.17
N GLU A 475 -9.72 -35.96 40.50
CA GLU A 475 -10.76 -35.15 39.84
C GLU A 475 -10.54 -33.63 40.01
N GLU A 476 -10.02 -33.21 41.16
CA GLU A 476 -9.62 -31.81 41.37
C GLU A 476 -8.50 -31.37 40.43
N SER A 477 -7.47 -32.22 40.26
CA SER A 477 -6.37 -31.95 39.33
C SER A 477 -6.85 -31.97 37.87
N ARG A 478 -7.76 -32.88 37.52
CA ARG A 478 -8.41 -32.95 36.21
C ARG A 478 -9.18 -31.67 35.91
N ALA A 479 -9.99 -31.20 36.86
CA ALA A 479 -10.75 -29.95 36.74
C ALA A 479 -9.83 -28.74 36.58
N ALA A 480 -8.70 -28.69 37.31
CA ALA A 480 -7.72 -27.62 37.18
C ALA A 480 -7.08 -27.56 35.78
N VAL A 481 -6.73 -28.70 35.18
CA VAL A 481 -6.17 -28.74 33.82
C VAL A 481 -7.21 -28.30 32.79
N VAL A 482 -8.47 -28.72 32.94
CA VAL A 482 -9.57 -28.29 32.06
C VAL A 482 -9.77 -26.78 32.14
N ALA A 483 -9.74 -26.19 33.34
CA ALA A 483 -9.86 -24.74 33.51
C ALA A 483 -8.73 -23.97 32.79
N VAL A 484 -7.49 -24.45 32.87
CA VAL A 484 -6.36 -23.83 32.15
C VAL A 484 -6.50 -24.00 30.64
N ASN A 485 -6.95 -25.17 30.16
CA ASN A 485 -7.26 -25.38 28.76
C ASN A 485 -8.29 -24.36 28.24
N ASP A 486 -9.36 -24.14 29.01
CA ASP A 486 -10.43 -23.23 28.64
C ASP A 486 -9.96 -21.76 28.64
N GLU A 487 -9.12 -21.37 29.60
CA GLU A 487 -8.49 -20.05 29.64
C GLU A 487 -7.61 -19.79 28.39
N LEU A 488 -6.78 -20.77 28.01
CA LEU A 488 -5.94 -20.68 26.82
C LEU A 488 -6.76 -20.64 25.53
N ALA A 489 -7.81 -21.47 25.45
CA ALA A 489 -8.74 -21.47 24.32
C ALA A 489 -9.49 -20.14 24.19
N ALA A 490 -9.90 -19.52 25.31
CA ALA A 490 -10.54 -18.21 25.32
C ALA A 490 -9.63 -17.07 24.82
N GLN A 491 -8.30 -17.23 24.92
CA GLN A 491 -7.32 -16.32 24.33
C GLN A 491 -7.11 -16.52 22.82
N GLY A 492 -7.83 -17.47 22.22
CA GLY A 492 -7.73 -17.86 20.81
C GLY A 492 -6.58 -18.83 20.53
N LEU A 493 -6.01 -19.48 21.56
CA LEU A 493 -4.92 -20.42 21.40
C LEU A 493 -5.44 -21.82 21.04
N ARG A 494 -4.77 -22.47 20.09
CA ARG A 494 -4.86 -23.92 19.88
C ARG A 494 -4.06 -24.60 20.98
N VAL A 495 -4.70 -25.46 21.76
CA VAL A 495 -4.08 -26.13 22.91
C VAL A 495 -3.82 -27.60 22.57
N LEU A 496 -2.60 -28.08 22.85
CA LEU A 496 -2.26 -29.50 22.84
C LEU A 496 -1.81 -29.92 24.23
N ALA A 497 -2.16 -31.14 24.63
CA ALA A 497 -1.61 -31.78 25.81
C ALA A 497 -0.43 -32.69 25.42
N VAL A 498 0.51 -32.84 26.34
CA VAL A 498 1.70 -33.68 26.18
C VAL A 498 1.82 -34.61 27.38
N ALA A 499 2.05 -35.89 27.14
CA ALA A 499 2.13 -36.91 28.17
C ALA A 499 3.21 -37.94 27.86
N VAL A 500 3.69 -38.61 28.90
CA VAL A 500 4.74 -39.64 28.82
C VAL A 500 4.40 -40.86 29.66
N ARG A 501 4.93 -42.02 29.28
CA ARG A 501 4.87 -43.24 30.09
C ARG A 501 6.09 -44.12 29.85
N ARG A 502 6.55 -44.81 30.89
CA ARG A 502 7.54 -45.90 30.75
C ARG A 502 6.83 -47.20 30.37
N ALA A 503 7.31 -47.85 29.32
CA ALA A 503 6.81 -49.14 28.84
C ALA A 503 7.87 -50.24 28.98
N GLU A 504 7.40 -51.48 29.19
CA GLU A 504 8.25 -52.65 29.38
C GLU A 504 8.77 -53.24 28.05
N GLY A 505 8.15 -52.90 26.91
CA GLY A 505 8.51 -53.40 25.59
C GLY A 505 8.31 -52.40 24.44
N PRO A 506 8.89 -52.65 23.25
CA PRO A 506 8.81 -51.78 22.06
C PRO A 506 7.46 -51.86 21.34
N GLY A 507 6.65 -52.88 21.63
CA GLY A 507 5.43 -53.19 20.90
C GLY A 507 4.38 -53.79 21.83
N GLY A 508 3.32 -53.01 22.07
CA GLY A 508 2.04 -53.48 22.59
C GLY A 508 0.93 -53.01 21.66
N ASP A 509 -0.28 -53.51 21.88
CA ASP A 509 -1.48 -52.97 21.23
C ASP A 509 -1.55 -51.44 21.41
N ARG A 510 -2.02 -50.71 20.38
CA ARG A 510 -2.07 -49.24 20.36
C ARG A 510 -2.78 -48.70 21.61
N ASP A 511 -3.89 -49.33 22.00
CA ASP A 511 -4.68 -48.91 23.15
C ASP A 511 -3.96 -49.18 24.48
N ALA A 512 -3.07 -50.20 24.51
CA ALA A 512 -2.17 -50.45 25.63
C ALA A 512 -0.97 -49.50 25.66
N ALA A 513 -0.51 -48.99 24.50
CA ALA A 513 0.54 -47.97 24.40
C ALA A 513 0.06 -46.62 24.96
N GLU A 514 -1.19 -46.27 24.68
CA GLU A 514 -1.78 -44.96 24.96
C GLU A 514 -2.56 -44.89 26.28
N SER A 515 -2.56 -45.93 27.12
CA SER A 515 -3.23 -45.94 28.42
C SER A 515 -2.23 -45.81 29.58
N GLY A 516 -2.69 -45.26 30.72
CA GLY A 516 -1.88 -45.12 31.92
C GLY A 516 -0.79 -44.04 31.82
N LEU A 517 -1.03 -43.00 31.02
CA LEU A 517 -0.05 -41.94 30.76
C LEU A 517 0.11 -41.00 31.97
N THR A 518 1.28 -40.34 32.07
CA THR A 518 1.53 -39.21 32.98
C THR A 518 1.47 -37.91 32.19
N LEU A 519 0.52 -37.04 32.50
CA LEU A 519 0.40 -35.73 31.88
C LEU A 519 1.56 -34.83 32.31
N LEU A 520 2.31 -34.28 31.34
CA LEU A 520 3.40 -33.33 31.60
C LEU A 520 2.88 -31.89 31.61
N GLY A 521 1.93 -31.57 30.72
CA GLY A 521 1.33 -30.23 30.66
C GLY A 521 0.66 -29.91 29.32
N LEU A 522 0.48 -28.62 29.06
CA LEU A 522 -0.21 -28.09 27.87
C LEU A 522 0.67 -27.12 27.09
N THR A 523 0.53 -27.07 25.78
CA THR A 523 1.11 -26.03 24.91
C THR A 523 0.01 -25.26 24.22
N GLY A 524 -0.01 -23.94 24.38
CA GLY A 524 -0.89 -23.01 23.68
C GLY A 524 -0.15 -22.34 22.52
N MET A 525 -0.65 -22.52 21.31
CA MET A 525 -0.10 -21.96 20.09
C MET A 525 -1.14 -21.19 19.30
N LEU A 526 -0.70 -20.22 18.52
CA LEU A 526 -1.59 -19.42 17.68
C LEU A 526 -0.88 -19.11 16.36
N ASP A 527 -1.68 -18.78 15.35
CA ASP A 527 -1.19 -18.19 14.11
C ASP A 527 -1.13 -16.66 14.29
N PRO A 528 0.08 -16.07 14.38
CA PRO A 528 0.28 -14.70 14.86
C PRO A 528 -0.13 -13.68 13.79
N PRO A 529 -0.82 -12.59 14.18
CA PRO A 529 -1.10 -11.50 13.26
C PRO A 529 0.20 -10.82 12.84
N ARG A 530 0.27 -10.35 11.59
CA ARG A 530 1.41 -9.56 11.13
C ARG A 530 1.41 -8.20 11.82
N ALA A 531 2.59 -7.68 12.16
CA ALA A 531 2.72 -6.46 12.97
C ALA A 531 2.12 -5.23 12.28
N GLU A 532 2.23 -5.15 10.96
CA GLU A 532 1.78 -4.06 10.11
C GLU A 532 0.26 -4.06 9.84
N VAL A 533 -0.45 -5.16 10.12
CA VAL A 533 -1.88 -5.29 9.81
C VAL A 533 -2.72 -4.31 10.61
N SER A 534 -2.39 -4.08 11.89
CA SER A 534 -3.18 -3.18 12.75
C SER A 534 -3.17 -1.74 12.25
N GLU A 535 -2.02 -1.24 11.78
CA GLU A 535 -1.94 0.11 11.20
C GLU A 535 -2.73 0.20 9.88
N ALA A 536 -2.67 -0.84 9.06
CA ALA A 536 -3.39 -0.91 7.80
C ALA A 536 -4.92 -0.99 8.00
N VAL A 537 -5.39 -1.77 8.97
CA VAL A 537 -6.81 -1.82 9.37
C VAL A 537 -7.28 -0.43 9.81
N ASP A 538 -6.49 0.27 10.62
CA ASP A 538 -6.80 1.62 11.07
C ASP A 538 -6.82 2.63 9.92
N ALA A 539 -5.89 2.54 8.97
CA ALA A 539 -5.87 3.37 7.77
C ALA A 539 -7.12 3.14 6.89
N CYS A 540 -7.51 1.89 6.69
CA CYS A 540 -8.74 1.55 5.97
C CYS A 540 -10.00 2.09 6.67
N ARG A 541 -10.08 1.98 8.00
CA ARG A 541 -11.20 2.54 8.77
C ARG A 541 -11.28 4.06 8.68
N ARG A 542 -10.14 4.77 8.82
CA ARG A 542 -10.08 6.24 8.63
C ARG A 542 -10.53 6.65 7.22
N ALA A 543 -10.23 5.81 6.24
CA ALA A 543 -10.63 5.98 4.84
C ALA A 543 -12.11 5.64 4.57
N GLY A 544 -12.89 5.30 5.60
CA GLY A 544 -14.30 4.93 5.49
C GLY A 544 -14.53 3.55 4.87
N ILE A 545 -13.54 2.67 4.91
CA ILE A 545 -13.62 1.30 4.37
C ILE A 545 -14.00 0.34 5.50
N ARG A 546 -15.09 -0.40 5.29
CA ARG A 546 -15.52 -1.44 6.22
C ARG A 546 -14.72 -2.71 5.96
N ILE A 547 -14.28 -3.38 7.04
CA ILE A 547 -13.58 -4.66 6.96
C ILE A 547 -14.48 -5.73 7.55
N VAL A 548 -14.76 -6.77 6.76
CA VAL A 548 -15.52 -7.95 7.16
C VAL A 548 -14.57 -9.14 7.14
N MET A 549 -14.42 -9.83 8.27
CA MET A 549 -13.64 -11.07 8.32
C MET A 549 -14.52 -12.24 7.88
N ALA A 550 -14.04 -13.06 6.96
CA ALA A 550 -14.74 -14.27 6.51
C ALA A 550 -13.79 -15.46 6.53
N THR A 551 -13.96 -16.35 7.52
CA THR A 551 -13.01 -17.43 7.81
C THR A 551 -13.68 -18.76 8.13
N GLY A 552 -13.00 -19.85 7.80
CA GLY A 552 -13.40 -21.21 8.19
C GLY A 552 -13.22 -21.51 9.68
N ASP A 553 -12.53 -20.62 10.41
CA ASP A 553 -12.18 -20.83 11.82
C ASP A 553 -13.37 -20.77 12.79
N HIS A 554 -13.11 -21.24 14.01
CA HIS A 554 -14.04 -21.14 15.12
C HIS A 554 -14.32 -19.68 15.50
N PRO A 555 -15.57 -19.31 15.85
CA PRO A 555 -15.94 -17.97 16.32
C PRO A 555 -14.98 -17.32 17.32
N LEU A 556 -14.61 -18.03 18.38
CA LEU A 556 -13.72 -17.53 19.43
C LEU A 556 -12.32 -17.16 18.90
N THR A 557 -11.74 -18.00 18.04
CA THR A 557 -10.43 -17.75 17.44
C THR A 557 -10.48 -16.57 16.47
N ALA A 558 -11.51 -16.53 15.62
CA ALA A 558 -11.72 -15.44 14.68
C ALA A 558 -11.89 -14.10 15.40
N GLU A 559 -12.68 -14.07 16.47
CA GLU A 559 -12.86 -12.86 17.30
C GLU A 559 -11.58 -12.43 17.99
N ALA A 560 -10.83 -13.36 18.58
CA ALA A 560 -9.56 -13.06 19.24
C ALA A 560 -8.55 -12.42 18.28
N VAL A 561 -8.44 -12.94 17.05
CA VAL A 561 -7.59 -12.35 16.01
C VAL A 561 -8.14 -11.00 15.57
N ALA A 562 -9.43 -10.89 15.30
CA ALA A 562 -10.08 -9.65 14.87
C ALA A 562 -9.90 -8.50 15.87
N ARG A 563 -9.91 -8.80 17.19
CA ARG A 563 -9.62 -7.83 18.24
C ARG A 563 -8.16 -7.40 18.26
N ARG A 564 -7.21 -8.34 18.09
CA ARG A 564 -5.77 -8.04 18.05
C ARG A 564 -5.39 -7.14 16.89
N VAL A 565 -5.99 -7.34 15.71
CA VAL A 565 -5.72 -6.53 14.51
C VAL A 565 -6.59 -5.27 14.41
N GLY A 566 -7.51 -5.03 15.35
CA GLY A 566 -8.32 -3.81 15.40
C GLY A 566 -9.57 -3.80 14.49
N ILE A 567 -9.93 -4.93 13.89
CA ILE A 567 -11.21 -5.10 13.16
C ILE A 567 -12.38 -4.97 14.15
N VAL A 568 -12.26 -5.59 15.33
CA VAL A 568 -13.23 -5.48 16.43
C VAL A 568 -12.67 -4.62 17.56
N ARG A 569 -13.37 -3.54 17.91
CA ARG A 569 -13.07 -2.67 19.07
C ARG A 569 -14.21 -2.63 20.08
N GLY A 570 -15.45 -2.86 19.64
CA GLY A 570 -16.63 -2.91 20.47
C GLY A 570 -16.62 -4.10 21.45
N ARG A 571 -17.50 -4.06 22.45
CA ARG A 571 -17.64 -5.15 23.40
C ARG A 571 -18.26 -6.40 22.76
N GLU A 572 -19.21 -6.23 21.84
CA GLU A 572 -19.95 -7.33 21.21
C GLU A 572 -19.94 -7.18 19.68
N PRO A 573 -19.06 -7.91 18.95
CA PRO A 573 -19.13 -7.99 17.50
C PRO A 573 -20.31 -8.83 17.04
N VAL A 574 -20.79 -8.60 15.81
CA VAL A 574 -21.78 -9.47 15.18
C VAL A 574 -21.06 -10.68 14.61
N VAL A 575 -21.26 -11.86 15.21
CA VAL A 575 -20.68 -13.12 14.75
C VAL A 575 -21.75 -14.01 14.12
N VAL A 576 -21.53 -14.41 12.88
CA VAL A 576 -22.46 -15.25 12.12
C VAL A 576 -21.73 -16.48 11.61
N THR A 577 -22.31 -17.66 11.83
CA THR A 577 -21.74 -18.93 11.37
C THR A 577 -22.28 -19.33 10.00
N GLY A 578 -21.54 -20.16 9.25
CA GLY A 578 -22.01 -20.74 7.98
C GLY A 578 -23.42 -21.35 8.07
N LYS A 579 -23.66 -22.17 9.11
CA LYS A 579 -25.00 -22.75 9.35
C LYS A 579 -26.13 -21.72 9.47
N ARG A 580 -25.84 -20.54 10.01
CA ARG A 580 -26.82 -19.45 10.09
C ARG A 580 -27.00 -18.78 8.73
N LEU A 581 -25.92 -18.59 7.95
CA LEU A 581 -25.99 -18.05 6.59
C LEU A 581 -26.83 -18.96 5.65
N ASP A 582 -26.78 -20.28 5.82
CA ASP A 582 -27.60 -21.23 5.07
C ASP A 582 -29.11 -20.99 5.26
N THR A 583 -29.51 -20.52 6.44
CA THR A 583 -30.93 -20.25 6.77
C THR A 583 -31.44 -18.88 6.32
N LEU A 584 -30.55 -17.98 5.91
CA LEU A 584 -30.92 -16.63 5.49
C LEU A 584 -31.29 -16.61 4.01
N ASP A 585 -32.43 -16.00 3.71
CA ASP A 585 -32.79 -15.61 2.34
C ASP A 585 -31.97 -14.39 1.89
N ASP A 586 -32.10 -14.00 0.62
CA ASP A 586 -31.32 -12.90 0.04
C ASP A 586 -31.61 -11.56 0.72
N ALA A 587 -32.85 -11.30 1.15
CA ALA A 587 -33.24 -10.06 1.81
C ALA A 587 -32.66 -9.95 3.22
N ALA A 588 -32.75 -11.02 4.03
CA ALA A 588 -32.17 -11.07 5.35
C ALA A 588 -30.63 -11.08 5.30
N LEU A 589 -30.03 -11.69 4.27
CA LEU A 589 -28.60 -11.60 4.03
C LEU A 589 -28.18 -10.16 3.67
N ASP A 590 -28.94 -9.47 2.83
CA ASP A 590 -28.68 -8.07 2.48
C ASP A 590 -28.84 -7.14 3.71
N GLU A 591 -29.77 -7.42 4.63
CA GLU A 591 -29.89 -6.70 5.91
C GLU A 591 -28.73 -7.00 6.87
N LEU A 592 -28.32 -8.27 6.99
CA LEU A 592 -27.16 -8.64 7.78
C LEU A 592 -25.90 -7.95 7.26
N MET A 593 -25.72 -7.94 5.94
CA MET A 593 -24.63 -7.22 5.28
C MET A 593 -24.78 -5.70 5.41
N ALA A 594 -25.98 -5.17 5.68
CA ALA A 594 -26.17 -3.75 6.04
C ALA A 594 -25.81 -3.43 7.49
N GLY A 595 -25.76 -4.44 8.36
CA GLY A 595 -25.54 -4.33 9.80
C GLY A 595 -24.19 -3.70 10.18
N GLY A 596 -23.96 -3.59 11.49
CA GLY A 596 -22.87 -2.81 12.11
C GLY A 596 -21.45 -3.08 11.59
N PRO A 597 -20.49 -2.16 11.89
CA PRO A 597 -19.16 -2.15 11.29
C PRO A 597 -18.28 -3.34 11.66
N GLU A 598 -18.63 -4.11 12.69
CA GLU A 598 -17.82 -5.20 13.26
C GLU A 598 -18.51 -6.55 13.02
N LEU A 599 -18.44 -7.06 11.78
CA LEU A 599 -19.05 -8.32 11.34
C LEU A 599 -17.99 -9.40 11.11
N LEU A 600 -18.18 -10.57 11.73
CA LEU A 600 -17.35 -11.76 11.57
C LEU A 600 -18.19 -12.90 11.01
N LEU A 601 -17.79 -13.44 9.86
CA LEU A 601 -18.37 -14.64 9.26
C LEU A 601 -17.44 -15.83 9.55
N CYS A 602 -17.91 -16.77 10.35
CA CYS A 602 -17.09 -17.87 10.89
C CYS A 602 -17.62 -19.23 10.42
N ARG A 603 -16.75 -20.24 10.36
CA ARG A 603 -17.08 -21.58 9.81
C ARG A 603 -17.80 -21.48 8.44
N VAL A 604 -17.34 -20.57 7.58
CA VAL A 604 -17.93 -20.35 6.25
C VAL A 604 -17.26 -21.20 5.18
N SER A 605 -18.04 -21.59 4.17
CA SER A 605 -17.58 -22.32 2.99
C SER A 605 -17.29 -21.36 1.81
N PRO A 606 -16.66 -21.83 0.71
CA PRO A 606 -16.48 -21.05 -0.51
C PRO A 606 -17.76 -20.39 -1.05
N GLU A 607 -18.87 -21.12 -1.01
CA GLU A 607 -20.18 -20.68 -1.49
C GLU A 607 -20.70 -19.53 -0.61
N HIS A 608 -20.51 -19.64 0.70
CA HIS A 608 -20.85 -18.58 1.66
C HIS A 608 -20.09 -17.28 1.40
N LYS A 609 -18.78 -17.36 1.11
CA LYS A 609 -17.97 -16.19 0.77
C LYS A 609 -18.51 -15.52 -0.51
N THR A 610 -18.85 -16.31 -1.52
CA THR A 610 -19.43 -15.82 -2.78
C THR A 610 -20.82 -15.19 -2.59
N ARG A 611 -21.68 -15.79 -1.75
CA ARG A 611 -22.99 -15.22 -1.38
C ARG A 611 -22.84 -13.88 -0.68
N ALA A 612 -21.90 -13.75 0.26
CA ALA A 612 -21.63 -12.50 0.96
C ALA A 612 -21.15 -11.39 0.01
N VAL A 613 -20.25 -11.71 -0.92
CA VAL A 613 -19.80 -10.78 -1.98
C VAL A 613 -20.98 -10.33 -2.83
N THR A 614 -21.84 -11.26 -3.24
CA THR A 614 -23.02 -10.95 -4.07
C THR A 614 -23.98 -10.02 -3.35
N ALA A 615 -24.29 -10.28 -2.08
CA ALA A 615 -25.15 -9.43 -1.25
C ALA A 615 -24.58 -8.00 -1.13
N LEU A 616 -23.30 -7.85 -0.80
CA LEU A 616 -22.64 -6.54 -0.73
C LEU A 616 -22.70 -5.78 -2.07
N ARG A 617 -22.46 -6.48 -3.20
CA ARG A 617 -22.54 -5.87 -4.54
C ARG A 617 -23.96 -5.46 -4.92
N ARG A 618 -24.99 -6.23 -4.57
CA ARG A 618 -26.41 -5.85 -4.78
C ARG A 618 -26.77 -4.55 -4.07
N ARG A 619 -26.17 -4.31 -2.90
CA ARG A 619 -26.32 -3.06 -2.15
C ARG A 619 -25.55 -1.87 -2.74
N GLY A 620 -24.81 -2.08 -3.82
CA GLY A 620 -24.05 -1.04 -4.51
C GLY A 620 -22.66 -0.78 -3.91
N GLU A 621 -22.21 -1.60 -2.97
CA GLU A 621 -20.84 -1.55 -2.44
C GLU A 621 -19.82 -1.92 -3.53
N VAL A 622 -18.58 -1.45 -3.36
CA VAL A 622 -17.42 -1.86 -4.16
C VAL A 622 -16.58 -2.80 -3.31
N VAL A 623 -16.65 -4.09 -3.64
CA VAL A 623 -16.15 -5.15 -2.76
C VAL A 623 -14.76 -5.60 -3.21
N ALA A 624 -13.79 -5.45 -2.32
CA ALA A 624 -12.51 -6.11 -2.42
C ALA A 624 -12.54 -7.41 -1.60
N VAL A 625 -12.03 -8.51 -2.16
CA VAL A 625 -11.91 -9.80 -1.48
C VAL A 625 -10.45 -10.19 -1.43
N THR A 626 -9.98 -10.68 -0.28
CA THR A 626 -8.63 -11.24 -0.15
C THR A 626 -8.71 -12.72 0.20
N GLY A 627 -7.83 -13.51 -0.41
CA GLY A 627 -7.74 -14.95 -0.16
C GLY A 627 -6.45 -15.55 -0.69
N ASP A 628 -6.04 -16.66 -0.10
CA ASP A 628 -4.85 -17.44 -0.46
C ASP A 628 -5.22 -18.80 -1.05
N GLY A 629 -6.31 -19.42 -0.60
CA GLY A 629 -6.73 -20.75 -1.02
C GLY A 629 -7.52 -20.81 -2.32
N ALA A 630 -7.50 -21.99 -2.97
CA ALA A 630 -8.37 -22.28 -4.13
C ALA A 630 -9.86 -22.14 -3.78
N ASN A 631 -10.19 -22.37 -2.52
CA ASN A 631 -11.50 -22.14 -1.91
C ASN A 631 -11.99 -20.68 -2.02
N ASP A 632 -11.08 -19.72 -2.18
CA ASP A 632 -11.41 -18.29 -2.31
C ASP A 632 -11.58 -17.85 -3.76
N ALA A 633 -11.11 -18.64 -4.72
CA ALA A 633 -11.13 -18.30 -6.13
C ALA A 633 -12.53 -17.89 -6.65
N PRO A 634 -13.65 -18.56 -6.28
CA PRO A 634 -14.98 -18.13 -6.70
C PRO A 634 -15.33 -16.72 -6.19
N ALA A 635 -15.02 -16.42 -4.92
CA ALA A 635 -15.29 -15.12 -4.31
C ALA A 635 -14.36 -14.03 -4.87
N LEU A 636 -13.08 -14.34 -5.10
CA LEU A 636 -12.10 -13.45 -5.73
C LEU A 636 -12.53 -13.04 -7.15
N LYS A 637 -13.04 -14.00 -7.93
CA LYS A 637 -13.53 -13.76 -9.30
C LYS A 637 -14.84 -12.96 -9.34
N HIS A 638 -15.71 -13.14 -8.34
CA HIS A 638 -16.99 -12.42 -8.24
C HIS A 638 -16.86 -11.02 -7.63
N ALA A 639 -15.76 -10.74 -6.93
CA ALA A 639 -15.46 -9.43 -6.36
C ALA A 639 -15.24 -8.36 -7.44
N ASP A 640 -15.44 -7.08 -7.08
CA ASP A 640 -15.00 -6.00 -7.97
C ASP A 640 -13.46 -5.91 -7.99
N ILE A 641 -12.81 -6.28 -6.87
CA ILE A 641 -11.37 -6.45 -6.75
C ILE A 641 -11.04 -7.75 -6.01
N GLY A 642 -10.73 -8.82 -6.73
CA GLY A 642 -10.10 -10.01 -6.14
C GLY A 642 -8.61 -9.79 -5.88
N VAL A 643 -8.14 -10.09 -4.67
CA VAL A 643 -6.75 -9.94 -4.21
C VAL A 643 -6.22 -11.29 -3.75
N ALA A 644 -5.17 -11.77 -4.41
CA ALA A 644 -4.49 -13.00 -4.03
C ALA A 644 -3.17 -12.73 -3.32
N MET A 645 -2.78 -13.66 -2.46
CA MET A 645 -1.44 -13.70 -1.89
C MET A 645 -0.43 -14.15 -2.94
N GLY A 646 0.77 -13.60 -2.89
CA GLY A 646 1.86 -13.83 -3.81
C GLY A 646 2.55 -15.15 -3.56
N ALA A 647 3.19 -15.32 -2.40
CA ALA A 647 3.94 -16.55 -2.09
C ALA A 647 3.05 -17.63 -1.45
N SER A 648 2.21 -17.26 -0.48
CA SER A 648 1.28 -18.18 0.19
C SER A 648 0.03 -18.53 -0.63
N GLY A 649 -0.24 -17.77 -1.69
CA GLY A 649 -1.40 -17.99 -2.54
C GLY A 649 -1.27 -19.26 -3.39
N THR A 650 -2.38 -19.93 -3.57
CA THR A 650 -2.57 -20.97 -4.60
C THR A 650 -2.53 -20.35 -5.99
N ASP A 651 -2.11 -21.11 -7.01
CA ASP A 651 -2.15 -20.64 -8.39
C ASP A 651 -3.57 -20.29 -8.83
N VAL A 652 -4.56 -21.04 -8.34
CA VAL A 652 -5.99 -20.81 -8.57
C VAL A 652 -6.42 -19.43 -8.06
N ALA A 653 -6.03 -19.09 -6.83
CA ALA A 653 -6.32 -17.79 -6.24
C ALA A 653 -5.62 -16.67 -7.01
N ARG A 654 -4.32 -16.85 -7.33
CA ARG A 654 -3.54 -15.89 -8.13
C ARG A 654 -4.17 -15.64 -9.50
N GLU A 655 -4.69 -16.67 -10.15
CA GLU A 655 -5.33 -16.52 -11.46
C GLU A 655 -6.71 -15.87 -11.38
N ALA A 656 -7.52 -16.26 -10.40
CA ALA A 656 -8.85 -15.67 -10.17
C ALA A 656 -8.82 -14.19 -9.77
N ALA A 657 -7.77 -13.77 -9.04
CA ALA A 657 -7.63 -12.40 -8.58
C ALA A 657 -7.31 -11.40 -9.72
N VAL A 658 -7.58 -10.12 -9.49
CA VAL A 658 -7.16 -9.03 -10.39
C VAL A 658 -5.92 -8.29 -9.86
N MET A 659 -5.57 -8.51 -8.59
CA MET A 659 -4.40 -8.00 -7.90
C MET A 659 -3.70 -9.13 -7.13
N VAL A 660 -2.36 -9.12 -7.11
CA VAL A 660 -1.53 -10.07 -6.35
C VAL A 660 -0.63 -9.28 -5.40
N LEU A 661 -0.58 -9.68 -4.13
CA LEU A 661 0.27 -9.08 -3.10
C LEU A 661 1.60 -9.84 -3.04
N LEU A 662 2.68 -9.25 -3.55
CA LEU A 662 3.98 -9.90 -3.68
C LEU A 662 4.67 -10.17 -2.34
N ASP A 663 4.23 -9.50 -1.26
CA ASP A 663 4.78 -9.63 0.09
C ASP A 663 3.83 -10.29 1.08
N ASP A 664 2.71 -10.83 0.59
CA ASP A 664 1.67 -11.44 1.38
C ASP A 664 1.15 -10.58 2.55
N SER A 665 1.17 -9.25 2.42
CA SER A 665 0.78 -8.36 3.51
C SER A 665 -0.50 -7.57 3.22
N PHE A 666 -1.46 -7.62 4.15
CA PHE A 666 -2.65 -6.75 4.13
C PHE A 666 -2.29 -5.26 4.05
N ALA A 667 -1.14 -4.83 4.57
CA ALA A 667 -0.69 -3.44 4.49
C ALA A 667 -0.49 -2.95 3.04
N SER A 668 -0.14 -3.85 2.14
CA SER A 668 -0.04 -3.56 0.71
C SER A 668 -1.39 -3.20 0.10
N ILE A 669 -2.51 -3.72 0.63
CA ILE A 669 -3.87 -3.34 0.21
C ILE A 669 -4.16 -1.89 0.57
N ALA A 670 -3.91 -1.49 1.81
CA ALA A 670 -4.11 -0.10 2.25
C ALA A 670 -3.27 0.87 1.39
N THR A 671 -2.03 0.48 1.08
CA THR A 671 -1.15 1.24 0.18
C THR A 671 -1.70 1.30 -1.25
N ALA A 672 -2.21 0.18 -1.77
CA ALA A 672 -2.76 0.09 -3.11
C ALA A 672 -4.06 0.89 -3.25
N VAL A 673 -4.93 0.89 -2.23
CA VAL A 673 -6.12 1.76 -2.16
C VAL A 673 -5.71 3.24 -2.18
N ARG A 674 -4.72 3.64 -1.38
CA ARG A 674 -4.21 5.03 -1.36
C ARG A 674 -3.70 5.45 -2.74
N LEU A 675 -2.93 4.59 -3.40
CA LEU A 675 -2.42 4.84 -4.75
C LEU A 675 -3.55 4.84 -5.80
N GLY A 676 -4.53 3.95 -5.68
CA GLY A 676 -5.67 3.88 -6.60
C GLY A 676 -6.55 5.13 -6.54
N ARG A 677 -6.80 5.64 -5.34
CA ARG A 677 -7.46 6.94 -5.12
C ARG A 677 -6.68 8.08 -5.79
N SER A 678 -5.36 8.09 -5.64
CA SER A 678 -4.49 9.08 -6.27
C SER A 678 -4.52 9.02 -7.79
N VAL A 679 -4.52 7.83 -8.39
CA VAL A 679 -4.57 7.67 -9.86
C VAL A 679 -5.87 8.27 -10.41
N TYR A 680 -7.01 8.01 -9.77
CA TYR A 680 -8.28 8.60 -10.17
C TYR A 680 -8.31 10.14 -10.02
N GLN A 681 -7.72 10.67 -8.94
CA GLN A 681 -7.56 12.12 -8.76
C GLN A 681 -6.67 12.72 -9.85
N ASN A 682 -5.54 12.09 -10.16
CA ASN A 682 -4.61 12.54 -11.20
C ASN A 682 -5.28 12.59 -12.57
N ILE A 683 -6.13 11.61 -12.89
CA ILE A 683 -6.94 11.64 -14.12
C ILE A 683 -7.83 12.90 -14.14
N ARG A 684 -8.50 13.25 -13.04
CA ARG A 684 -9.32 14.47 -12.98
C ARG A 684 -8.49 15.75 -13.13
N ARG A 685 -7.30 15.82 -12.50
CA ARG A 685 -6.40 16.98 -12.61
C ARG A 685 -5.96 17.20 -14.05
N PHE A 686 -5.57 16.12 -14.71
CA PHE A 686 -5.25 16.09 -16.13
C PHE A 686 -6.43 16.56 -17.00
N LEU A 687 -7.65 16.10 -16.73
CA LEU A 687 -8.83 16.56 -17.48
C LEU A 687 -9.09 18.05 -17.28
N VAL A 688 -8.92 18.57 -16.05
CA VAL A 688 -9.05 20.01 -15.81
C VAL A 688 -7.99 20.78 -16.59
N TYR A 689 -6.74 20.30 -16.60
CA TYR A 689 -5.64 20.91 -17.32
C TYR A 689 -5.90 21.04 -18.82
N VAL A 690 -6.17 19.91 -19.50
CA VAL A 690 -6.35 19.88 -20.96
C VAL A 690 -7.54 20.76 -21.37
N PHE A 691 -8.72 20.52 -20.79
CA PHE A 691 -9.92 21.26 -21.20
C PHE A 691 -9.89 22.74 -20.83
N SER A 692 -9.06 23.16 -19.88
CA SER A 692 -8.83 24.59 -19.65
C SER A 692 -8.07 25.23 -20.81
N SER A 693 -7.21 24.49 -21.53
CA SER A 693 -6.50 24.98 -22.72
C SER A 693 -7.48 25.23 -23.86
N ASN A 694 -8.34 24.26 -24.15
CA ASN A 694 -9.30 24.37 -25.25
C ASN A 694 -10.23 25.59 -25.05
N ILE A 695 -10.55 25.97 -23.82
CA ILE A 695 -11.31 27.21 -23.55
C ILE A 695 -10.44 28.45 -23.79
N GLY A 696 -9.18 28.43 -23.36
CA GLY A 696 -8.19 29.49 -23.61
C GLY A 696 -7.96 29.75 -25.11
N GLU A 697 -7.99 28.70 -25.93
CA GLU A 697 -7.86 28.77 -27.39
C GLU A 697 -9.15 29.23 -28.06
N LEU A 698 -10.31 28.73 -27.61
CA LEU A 698 -11.61 29.08 -28.17
C LEU A 698 -12.00 30.54 -27.88
N GLY A 699 -11.64 31.07 -26.71
CA GLY A 699 -12.03 32.41 -26.24
C GLY A 699 -11.70 33.52 -27.23
N PRO A 700 -10.43 33.69 -27.64
CA PRO A 700 -10.03 34.69 -28.63
C PRO A 700 -10.78 34.53 -29.96
N ILE A 701 -10.95 33.29 -30.44
CA ILE A 701 -11.63 33.00 -31.71
C ILE A 701 -13.08 33.48 -31.66
N VAL A 702 -13.80 33.14 -30.59
CA VAL A 702 -15.19 33.57 -30.38
C VAL A 702 -15.26 35.09 -30.27
N ALA A 703 -14.37 35.71 -29.49
CA ALA A 703 -14.35 37.16 -29.32
C ALA A 703 -14.08 37.91 -30.63
N ALA A 704 -13.11 37.48 -31.44
CA ALA A 704 -12.84 38.05 -32.77
C ALA A 704 -14.03 37.92 -33.71
N THR A 705 -14.67 36.74 -33.74
CA THR A 705 -15.85 36.50 -34.57
C THR A 705 -17.00 37.46 -34.22
N PHE A 706 -17.32 37.64 -32.93
CA PHE A 706 -18.43 38.50 -32.51
C PHE A 706 -18.12 40.00 -32.49
N THR A 707 -16.84 40.38 -32.41
CA THR A 707 -16.41 41.79 -32.55
C THR A 707 -16.24 42.23 -34.00
N GLY A 708 -16.36 41.30 -34.96
CA GLY A 708 -16.19 41.57 -36.39
C GLY A 708 -14.73 41.81 -36.79
N PHE A 709 -13.77 41.29 -36.02
CA PHE A 709 -12.36 41.37 -36.40
C PHE A 709 -12.09 40.41 -37.59
N PRO A 710 -11.44 40.86 -38.67
CA PRO A 710 -11.40 40.12 -39.93
C PRO A 710 -10.54 38.85 -39.87
N LEU A 711 -9.50 38.83 -39.03
CA LEU A 711 -8.54 37.73 -38.95
C LEU A 711 -8.78 36.81 -37.75
N VAL A 712 -8.09 35.67 -37.71
CA VAL A 712 -8.21 34.71 -36.59
C VAL A 712 -7.11 34.98 -35.55
N PRO A 713 -7.42 35.11 -34.25
CA PRO A 713 -6.39 35.40 -33.23
C PRO A 713 -5.41 34.27 -32.92
N ILE A 714 -5.69 33.04 -33.37
CA ILE A 714 -4.82 31.87 -33.22
C ILE A 714 -5.13 30.86 -34.34
N SER A 715 -4.10 30.34 -35.00
CA SER A 715 -4.26 29.42 -36.14
C SER A 715 -4.36 27.96 -35.70
N ALA A 716 -4.90 27.09 -36.56
CA ALA A 716 -5.02 25.65 -36.27
C ALA A 716 -3.65 24.98 -36.00
N VAL A 717 -2.60 25.42 -36.71
CA VAL A 717 -1.23 24.88 -36.53
C VAL A 717 -0.64 25.33 -35.19
N GLN A 718 -0.93 26.55 -34.74
CA GLN A 718 -0.52 27.03 -33.41
C GLN A 718 -1.23 26.28 -32.28
N ILE A 719 -2.52 25.97 -32.44
CA ILE A 719 -3.27 25.15 -31.48
C ILE A 719 -2.67 23.74 -31.41
N LEU A 720 -2.39 23.12 -32.56
CA LEU A 720 -1.76 21.80 -32.61
C LEU A 720 -0.40 21.77 -31.88
N ALA A 721 0.39 22.84 -32.00
CA ALA A 721 1.66 22.97 -31.28
C ALA A 721 1.47 23.09 -29.75
N ILE A 722 0.34 23.63 -29.29
CA ILE A 722 0.00 23.66 -27.87
C ILE A 722 -0.44 22.26 -27.42
N ASP A 723 -1.50 21.72 -28.04
CA ASP A 723 -2.13 20.46 -27.65
C ASP A 723 -1.19 19.26 -27.71
N LEU A 724 -0.39 19.15 -28.76
CA LEU A 724 0.50 18.01 -28.99
C LEU A 724 1.96 18.28 -28.60
N GLY A 725 2.37 19.55 -28.56
CA GLY A 725 3.73 19.96 -28.23
C GLY A 725 3.90 20.31 -26.76
N SER A 726 3.31 21.43 -26.32
CA SER A 726 3.51 21.92 -24.96
C SER A 726 2.75 21.11 -23.90
N ASP A 727 1.55 20.61 -24.20
CA ASP A 727 0.62 20.10 -23.18
C ASP A 727 0.72 18.59 -22.88
N VAL A 728 1.25 17.79 -23.81
CA VAL A 728 1.37 16.33 -23.63
C VAL A 728 2.26 15.97 -22.44
N LEU A 729 3.42 16.61 -22.32
CA LEU A 729 4.38 16.29 -21.25
C LEU A 729 3.85 16.72 -19.86
N PRO A 730 3.32 17.94 -19.65
CA PRO A 730 2.69 18.33 -18.40
C PRO A 730 1.50 17.43 -18.03
N ALA A 731 0.67 17.07 -19.01
CA ALA A 731 -0.45 16.16 -18.81
C ALA A 731 -0.01 14.78 -18.28
N LEU A 732 1.04 14.20 -18.87
CA LEU A 732 1.64 12.95 -18.39
C LEU A 732 2.26 13.10 -16.99
N ALA A 733 2.93 14.22 -16.73
CA ALA A 733 3.51 14.53 -15.42
C ALA A 733 2.45 14.69 -14.32
N LEU A 734 1.28 15.24 -14.64
CA LEU A 734 0.11 15.28 -13.75
C LEU A 734 -0.45 13.87 -13.48
N GLY A 735 -0.39 12.97 -14.47
CA GLY A 735 -0.67 11.54 -14.27
C GLY A 735 0.24 10.90 -13.21
N ALA A 736 1.47 11.39 -13.11
CA ALA A 736 2.48 10.93 -12.15
C ALA A 736 2.42 11.63 -10.78
N GLU A 737 1.50 12.57 -10.55
CA GLU A 737 1.45 13.37 -9.32
C GLU A 737 1.36 12.46 -8.06
N PRO A 738 2.04 12.80 -6.96
CA PRO A 738 1.94 12.06 -5.70
C PRO A 738 0.54 12.15 -5.05
N PRO A 739 0.18 11.16 -4.20
CA PRO A 739 -1.06 11.24 -3.42
C PRO A 739 -1.07 12.41 -2.44
N GLU A 740 -2.19 13.13 -2.33
CA GLU A 740 -2.39 14.13 -1.27
C GLU A 740 -2.38 13.45 0.13
N SER A 741 -1.92 14.17 1.16
CA SER A 741 -1.78 13.60 2.51
C SER A 741 -3.10 13.14 3.13
N ASP A 742 -4.22 13.74 2.74
CA ASP A 742 -5.56 13.45 3.26
C ASP A 742 -6.36 12.48 2.37
N VAL A 743 -5.72 11.79 1.41
CA VAL A 743 -6.38 10.80 0.54
C VAL A 743 -7.03 9.66 1.33
N MET A 744 -6.43 9.28 2.47
CA MET A 744 -6.94 8.24 3.36
C MET A 744 -7.82 8.78 4.50
N ASP A 745 -8.08 10.08 4.55
CA ASP A 745 -8.95 10.71 5.56
C ASP A 745 -10.32 11.10 4.97
N ARG A 746 -10.61 10.62 3.77
CA ARG A 746 -11.85 10.87 3.02
C ARG A 746 -12.59 9.55 2.80
N PRO A 747 -13.94 9.56 2.79
CA PRO A 747 -14.70 8.37 2.46
C PRO A 747 -14.46 7.94 1.00
N PRO A 748 -14.73 6.67 0.65
CA PRO A 748 -14.64 6.21 -0.73
C PRO A 748 -15.60 6.99 -1.64
N ARG A 749 -15.21 7.18 -2.90
CA ARG A 749 -16.08 7.83 -3.89
C ARG A 749 -17.34 7.01 -4.15
N ALA A 750 -18.44 7.67 -4.52
CA ALA A 750 -19.65 6.97 -4.91
C ALA A 750 -19.43 6.24 -6.25
N ARG A 751 -19.94 5.00 -6.37
CA ARG A 751 -19.83 4.18 -7.59
C ARG A 751 -20.39 4.85 -8.85
N ARG A 752 -21.37 5.75 -8.68
CA ARG A 752 -22.01 6.51 -9.78
C ARG A 752 -21.34 7.85 -10.08
N GLU A 753 -20.28 8.21 -9.34
CA GLU A 753 -19.59 9.47 -9.55
C GLU A 753 -18.86 9.45 -10.91
N ARG A 754 -19.29 10.35 -11.80
CA ARG A 754 -18.75 10.48 -13.15
C ARG A 754 -17.39 11.18 -13.11
N LEU A 755 -16.52 10.84 -14.06
CA LEU A 755 -15.23 11.50 -14.24
C LEU A 755 -15.38 13.02 -14.46
N PHE A 756 -16.32 13.42 -15.32
CA PHE A 756 -16.79 14.80 -15.50
C PHE A 756 -17.95 15.09 -14.56
N SER A 757 -17.65 15.29 -13.28
CA SER A 757 -18.63 15.82 -12.34
C SER A 757 -18.85 17.31 -12.59
N MET A 758 -19.97 17.86 -12.10
CA MET A 758 -20.21 19.31 -12.16
C MET A 758 -19.11 20.11 -11.47
N ALA A 759 -18.42 19.53 -10.48
CA ALA A 759 -17.27 20.15 -9.84
C ALA A 759 -16.06 20.27 -10.78
N VAL A 760 -15.77 19.22 -11.58
CA VAL A 760 -14.71 19.24 -12.59
C VAL A 760 -15.05 20.24 -13.69
N MET A 761 -16.29 20.20 -14.22
CA MET A 761 -16.72 21.14 -15.27
C MET A 761 -16.64 22.60 -14.82
N ARG A 762 -17.10 22.90 -13.60
CA ARG A 762 -17.00 24.26 -13.05
C ARG A 762 -15.53 24.71 -12.90
N ARG A 763 -14.62 23.80 -12.56
CA ARG A 763 -13.19 24.13 -12.44
C ARG A 763 -12.55 24.37 -13.82
N ILE A 764 -12.91 23.57 -14.83
CA ILE A 764 -12.52 23.77 -16.23
C ILE A 764 -12.94 25.15 -16.71
N LEU A 765 -14.23 25.49 -16.56
CA LEU A 765 -14.78 26.79 -16.97
C LEU A 765 -14.18 27.96 -16.18
N PHE A 766 -13.87 27.76 -14.89
CA PHE A 766 -13.26 28.78 -14.05
C PHE A 766 -11.82 29.10 -14.47
N LEU A 767 -10.96 28.09 -14.59
CA LEU A 767 -9.55 28.29 -14.96
C LEU A 767 -9.40 28.67 -16.43
N GLY A 768 -10.07 27.93 -17.31
CA GLY A 768 -10.08 28.19 -18.76
C GLY A 768 -10.72 29.54 -19.08
N GLY A 769 -11.76 29.96 -18.35
CA GLY A 769 -12.38 31.27 -18.53
C GLY A 769 -11.46 32.43 -18.16
N ILE A 770 -10.71 32.33 -17.05
CA ILE A 770 -9.71 33.34 -16.67
C ILE A 770 -8.62 33.43 -17.73
N GLN A 771 -8.12 32.28 -18.19
CA GLN A 771 -7.11 32.20 -19.24
C GLN A 771 -7.63 32.83 -20.54
N ALA A 772 -8.80 32.41 -21.03
CA ALA A 772 -9.45 32.93 -22.23
C ALA A 772 -9.62 34.45 -22.18
N LEU A 773 -10.14 34.98 -21.07
CA LEU A 773 -10.29 36.43 -20.88
C LEU A 773 -8.94 37.14 -20.91
N GLY A 774 -7.91 36.59 -20.25
CA GLY A 774 -6.57 37.16 -20.21
C GLY A 774 -5.94 37.26 -21.60
N VAL A 775 -5.90 36.15 -22.35
CA VAL A 775 -5.27 36.14 -23.69
C VAL A 775 -6.08 36.93 -24.72
N THR A 776 -7.41 36.93 -24.61
CA THR A 776 -8.29 37.77 -25.43
C THR A 776 -8.05 39.25 -25.15
N ALA A 777 -7.92 39.63 -23.88
CA ALA A 777 -7.65 41.02 -23.50
C ALA A 777 -6.30 41.50 -24.04
N VAL A 778 -5.26 40.67 -23.96
CA VAL A 778 -3.93 40.99 -24.51
C VAL A 778 -4.00 41.19 -26.03
N PHE A 779 -4.68 40.30 -26.73
CA PHE A 779 -4.86 40.40 -28.18
C PHE A 779 -5.49 41.74 -28.58
N PHE A 780 -6.67 42.05 -28.03
CA PHE A 780 -7.38 43.28 -28.38
C PHE A 780 -6.68 44.53 -27.85
N TRP A 781 -5.97 44.44 -26.73
CA TRP A 781 -5.17 45.55 -26.23
C TRP A 781 -4.03 45.90 -27.20
N HIS A 782 -3.28 44.90 -27.68
CA HIS A 782 -2.19 45.12 -28.64
C HIS A 782 -2.73 45.66 -29.98
N ILE A 783 -3.82 45.07 -30.48
CA ILE A 783 -4.49 45.51 -31.70
C ILE A 783 -4.99 46.95 -31.56
N HIS A 784 -5.65 47.31 -30.45
CA HIS A 784 -6.16 48.66 -30.23
C HIS A 784 -5.04 49.69 -30.04
N ALA A 785 -3.96 49.32 -29.32
CA ALA A 785 -2.82 50.20 -29.08
C ALA A 785 -2.07 50.59 -30.37
N SER A 786 -2.20 49.80 -31.44
CA SER A 786 -1.61 50.10 -32.75
C SER A 786 -2.24 51.30 -33.46
N GLY A 787 -3.48 51.66 -33.10
CA GLY A 787 -4.24 52.72 -33.76
C GLY A 787 -4.78 52.37 -35.17
N ILE A 788 -4.59 51.14 -35.64
CA ILE A 788 -5.07 50.67 -36.94
C ILE A 788 -6.55 50.27 -36.83
N PRO A 789 -7.44 50.73 -37.74
CA PRO A 789 -8.84 50.28 -37.77
C PRO A 789 -8.95 48.78 -38.02
N PHE A 790 -9.94 48.12 -37.41
CA PHE A 790 -10.09 46.65 -37.49
C PHE A 790 -10.19 46.12 -38.93
N ALA A 791 -10.86 46.85 -39.82
CA ALA A 791 -11.04 46.44 -41.22
C ALA A 791 -9.75 46.45 -42.05
N ASP A 792 -8.71 47.17 -41.60
CA ASP A 792 -7.47 47.38 -42.36
C ASP A 792 -6.38 46.35 -41.98
N PHE A 793 -6.68 45.41 -41.07
CA PHE A 793 -5.74 44.37 -40.66
C PHE A 793 -5.63 43.25 -41.70
N THR A 794 -4.41 43.00 -42.18
CA THR A 794 -4.00 41.84 -42.99
C THR A 794 -3.02 40.94 -42.22
N GLU A 795 -2.86 39.69 -42.67
CA GLU A 795 -1.96 38.70 -42.06
C GLU A 795 -0.47 39.09 -42.12
N GLU A 796 -0.13 40.04 -42.97
CA GLU A 796 1.24 40.52 -43.18
C GLU A 796 1.66 41.59 -42.16
N HIS A 797 0.71 42.21 -41.45
CA HIS A 797 1.04 43.26 -40.48
C HIS A 797 1.87 42.68 -39.34
N PRO A 798 3.04 43.28 -39.03
CA PRO A 798 3.88 42.86 -37.91
C PRO A 798 3.12 42.87 -36.57
N VAL A 799 2.27 43.87 -36.35
CA VAL A 799 1.42 44.01 -35.16
C VAL A 799 0.48 42.82 -34.99
N TYR A 800 -0.10 42.31 -36.07
CA TYR A 800 -0.98 41.15 -36.01
C TYR A 800 -0.20 39.88 -35.68
N ARG A 801 0.97 39.67 -36.33
CA ARG A 801 1.87 38.54 -36.02
C ARG A 801 2.33 38.57 -34.56
N GLU A 802 2.66 39.74 -34.03
CA GLU A 802 2.96 39.93 -32.61
C GLU A 802 1.76 39.58 -31.72
N ALA A 803 0.57 40.10 -32.03
CA ALA A 803 -0.64 39.85 -31.25
C ALA A 803 -0.99 38.35 -31.18
N VAL A 804 -0.93 37.64 -32.31
CA VAL A 804 -1.17 36.19 -32.38
C VAL A 804 -0.08 35.43 -31.61
N THR A 805 1.19 35.88 -31.69
CA THR A 805 2.28 35.29 -30.89
C THR A 805 2.06 35.50 -29.39
N MET A 806 1.58 36.67 -28.98
CA MET A 806 1.23 36.96 -27.58
C MET A 806 0.07 36.08 -27.09
N VAL A 807 -0.91 35.79 -27.94
CA VAL A 807 -1.99 34.82 -27.61
C VAL A 807 -1.41 33.43 -27.39
N GLN A 808 -0.61 32.93 -28.35
CA GLN A 808 -0.01 31.60 -28.26
C GLN A 808 0.91 31.48 -27.02
N ALA A 809 1.81 32.44 -26.81
CA ALA A 809 2.69 32.47 -25.64
C ALA A 809 1.91 32.64 -24.33
N GLY A 810 0.86 33.45 -24.33
CA GLY A 810 -0.03 33.64 -23.19
C GLY A 810 -0.75 32.35 -22.79
N ILE A 811 -1.20 31.54 -23.76
CA ILE A 811 -1.81 30.23 -23.49
C ILE A 811 -0.77 29.29 -22.88
N VAL A 812 0.43 29.16 -23.47
CA VAL A 812 1.49 28.26 -22.97
C VAL A 812 1.95 28.65 -21.56
N LEU A 813 2.18 29.94 -21.30
CA LEU A 813 2.57 30.44 -19.98
C LEU A 813 1.46 30.27 -18.95
N SER A 814 0.22 30.62 -19.32
CA SER A 814 -0.94 30.40 -18.45
C SER A 814 -1.09 28.91 -18.14
N GLN A 815 -0.87 28.03 -19.10
CA GLN A 815 -0.95 26.59 -18.89
C GLN A 815 0.09 26.07 -17.92
N PHE A 816 1.32 26.60 -17.95
CA PHE A 816 2.31 26.29 -16.93
C PHE A 816 1.78 26.53 -15.51
N PHE A 817 1.14 27.68 -15.27
CA PHE A 817 0.54 28.01 -13.98
C PHE A 817 -0.75 27.25 -13.67
N VAL A 818 -1.59 26.96 -14.67
CA VAL A 818 -2.76 26.08 -14.51
C VAL A 818 -2.31 24.68 -14.11
N GLY A 819 -1.26 24.15 -14.72
CA GLY A 819 -0.59 22.90 -14.36
C GLY A 819 -0.22 22.87 -12.88
N LEU A 820 0.39 23.95 -12.37
CA LEU A 820 0.68 24.13 -10.94
C LEU A 820 -0.58 24.22 -10.08
N ALA A 821 -1.61 24.92 -10.55
CA ALA A 821 -2.87 25.11 -9.84
C ALA A 821 -3.61 23.78 -9.65
N VAL A 822 -3.66 22.94 -10.68
CA VAL A 822 -4.42 21.68 -10.65
C VAL A 822 -3.74 20.55 -9.88
N ARG A 823 -2.46 20.69 -9.48
CA ARG A 823 -1.74 19.67 -8.68
C ARG A 823 -2.48 19.27 -7.41
N THR A 824 -3.24 20.18 -6.83
CA THR A 824 -4.03 19.95 -5.62
C THR A 824 -5.48 20.37 -5.80
N ASP A 825 -6.41 19.62 -5.21
CA ASP A 825 -7.84 19.97 -5.28
C ASP A 825 -8.26 20.96 -4.17
N ARG A 826 -7.69 20.78 -2.98
CA ARG A 826 -8.02 21.52 -1.74
C ARG A 826 -6.80 22.04 -0.98
N GLN A 827 -5.72 21.28 -0.94
CA GLN A 827 -4.49 21.69 -0.26
C GLN A 827 -3.85 22.88 -1.00
N SER A 828 -3.20 23.79 -0.27
CA SER A 828 -2.45 24.85 -0.95
C SER A 828 -1.24 24.26 -1.65
N LEU A 829 -0.90 24.77 -2.84
CA LEU A 829 0.32 24.40 -3.55
C LEU A 829 1.58 24.58 -2.69
N LEU A 830 1.62 25.62 -1.84
CA LEU A 830 2.74 25.87 -0.93
C LEU A 830 2.91 24.74 0.09
N ARG A 831 1.81 24.17 0.59
CA ARG A 831 1.84 23.02 1.52
C ARG A 831 2.21 21.72 0.81
N ALA A 832 1.77 21.54 -0.43
CA ALA A 832 2.13 20.38 -1.24
C ALA A 832 3.59 20.43 -1.75
N GLY A 833 4.21 21.61 -1.75
CA GLY A 833 5.56 21.87 -2.22
C GLY A 833 5.63 22.06 -3.73
N LEU A 834 6.25 23.16 -4.18
CA LEU A 834 6.42 23.46 -5.61
C LEU A 834 7.28 22.39 -6.33
N PHE A 835 8.29 21.85 -5.64
CA PHE A 835 9.26 20.91 -6.22
C PHE A 835 8.92 19.43 -6.01
N SER A 836 7.76 19.09 -5.43
CA SER A 836 7.40 17.68 -5.18
C SER A 836 7.07 16.88 -6.44
N ASN A 837 6.82 17.54 -7.57
CA ASN A 837 6.75 16.92 -8.90
C ASN A 837 7.70 17.63 -9.89
N PRO A 838 9.00 17.26 -9.91
CA PRO A 838 9.98 17.91 -10.79
C PRO A 838 9.71 17.66 -12.28
N TRP A 839 9.02 16.56 -12.62
CA TRP A 839 8.66 16.25 -14.00
C TRP A 839 7.67 17.26 -14.58
N LEU A 840 6.74 17.77 -13.76
CA LEU A 840 5.79 18.80 -14.20
C LEU A 840 6.49 20.14 -14.48
N LEU A 841 7.44 20.52 -13.61
CA LEU A 841 8.24 21.74 -13.80
C LEU A 841 9.13 21.62 -15.04
N GLY A 842 9.79 20.48 -15.23
CA GLY A 842 10.61 20.21 -16.41
C GLY A 842 9.77 20.21 -17.70
N ALA A 843 8.60 19.56 -17.68
CA ALA A 843 7.68 19.54 -18.82
C ALA A 843 7.17 20.94 -19.19
N GLY A 844 6.80 21.74 -18.17
CA GLY A 844 6.43 23.14 -18.35
C GLY A 844 7.56 23.99 -18.94
N GLY A 845 8.78 23.81 -18.44
CA GLY A 845 9.98 24.47 -18.98
C GLY A 845 10.25 24.12 -20.44
N VAL A 846 10.05 22.84 -20.83
CA VAL A 846 10.13 22.41 -22.23
C VAL A 846 9.06 23.09 -23.08
N GLY A 847 7.83 23.23 -22.58
CA GLY A 847 6.75 23.96 -23.28
C GLY A 847 7.10 25.44 -23.52
N VAL A 848 7.61 26.13 -22.49
CA VAL A 848 8.06 27.53 -22.62
C VAL A 848 9.26 27.64 -23.58
N ALA A 849 10.20 26.71 -23.54
CA ALA A 849 11.34 26.68 -24.46
C ALA A 849 10.88 26.44 -25.91
N LEU A 850 9.93 25.54 -26.14
CA LEU A 850 9.32 25.31 -27.45
C LEU A 850 8.65 26.59 -27.97
N MET A 851 7.90 27.29 -27.12
CA MET A 851 7.29 28.57 -27.48
C MET A 851 8.33 29.64 -27.81
N ALA A 852 9.43 29.72 -27.05
CA ALA A 852 10.53 30.61 -27.36
C ALA A 852 11.18 30.27 -28.72
N CYS A 853 11.36 28.99 -29.05
CA CYS A 853 11.82 28.57 -30.37
C CYS A 853 10.85 29.02 -31.48
N ILE A 854 9.54 28.83 -31.29
CA ILE A 854 8.51 29.29 -32.25
C ILE A 854 8.54 30.81 -32.42
N SER A 855 8.81 31.57 -31.35
CA SER A 855 8.86 33.03 -31.39
C SER A 855 10.16 33.60 -31.97
N TYR A 856 11.31 32.92 -31.86
CA TYR A 856 12.61 33.49 -32.24
C TYR A 856 13.35 32.80 -33.40
N VAL A 857 12.96 31.59 -33.80
CA VAL A 857 13.61 30.87 -34.91
C VAL A 857 12.93 31.23 -36.24
N PRO A 858 13.62 31.83 -37.22
CA PRO A 858 13.00 32.35 -38.45
C PRO A 858 12.18 31.32 -39.23
N VAL A 859 12.70 30.09 -39.38
CA VAL A 859 11.99 29.00 -40.08
C VAL A 859 10.68 28.64 -39.38
N LEU A 860 10.66 28.70 -38.04
CA LEU A 860 9.44 28.44 -37.28
C LEU A 860 8.48 29.63 -37.34
N GLN A 861 8.98 30.87 -37.36
CA GLN A 861 8.15 32.06 -37.53
C GLN A 861 7.36 32.05 -38.84
N GLU A 862 7.98 31.59 -39.93
CA GLU A 862 7.30 31.45 -41.23
C GLU A 862 6.21 30.37 -41.19
N VAL A 863 6.49 29.22 -40.55
CA VAL A 863 5.53 28.11 -40.45
C VAL A 863 4.35 28.44 -39.55
N PHE A 864 4.59 29.12 -38.42
CA PHE A 864 3.57 29.42 -37.42
C PHE A 864 2.96 30.82 -37.57
N ASN A 865 3.42 31.64 -38.52
CA ASN A 865 3.05 33.04 -38.68
C ASN A 865 3.25 33.87 -37.38
N THR A 866 4.41 33.71 -36.75
CA THR A 866 4.74 34.35 -35.46
C THR A 866 5.82 35.43 -35.59
N ALA A 867 5.99 36.23 -34.55
CA ALA A 867 6.94 37.34 -34.45
C ALA A 867 7.78 37.23 -33.16
N PRO A 868 8.95 37.88 -33.09
CA PRO A 868 9.74 37.91 -31.87
C PRO A 868 9.05 38.77 -30.80
N LEU A 869 8.90 38.22 -29.59
CA LEU A 869 8.34 38.96 -28.44
C LEU A 869 9.44 39.73 -27.69
N ALA A 870 9.12 40.92 -27.18
CA ALA A 870 10.01 41.66 -26.29
C ALA A 870 9.97 41.07 -24.87
N ALA A 871 11.01 41.36 -24.07
CA ALA A 871 11.05 40.92 -22.66
C ALA A 871 9.88 41.47 -21.83
N ALA A 872 9.37 42.66 -22.18
CA ALA A 872 8.20 43.25 -21.54
C ALA A 872 6.93 42.43 -21.80
N ASP A 873 6.76 41.91 -23.03
CA ASP A 873 5.62 41.08 -23.39
C ASP A 873 5.62 39.78 -22.60
N TRP A 874 6.78 39.12 -22.49
CA TRP A 874 6.95 37.94 -21.64
C TRP A 874 6.58 38.23 -20.17
N ALA A 875 6.94 39.40 -19.64
CA ALA A 875 6.60 39.78 -18.27
C ALA A 875 5.09 39.99 -18.07
N VAL A 876 4.42 40.66 -19.02
CA VAL A 876 2.96 40.85 -19.01
C VAL A 876 2.25 39.50 -19.10
N LEU A 877 2.64 38.65 -20.05
CA LEU A 877 2.04 37.33 -20.25
C LEU A 877 2.26 36.42 -19.03
N THR A 878 3.42 36.50 -18.39
CA THR A 878 3.69 35.75 -17.15
C THR A 878 2.81 36.23 -16.00
N GLY A 879 2.64 37.56 -15.86
CA GLY A 879 1.77 38.14 -14.84
C GLY A 879 0.30 37.74 -15.00
N LEU A 880 -0.20 37.79 -16.24
CA LEU A 880 -1.56 37.36 -16.58
C LEU A 880 -1.73 35.84 -16.44
N GLY A 881 -0.74 35.06 -16.90
CA GLY A 881 -0.72 33.62 -16.78
C GLY A 881 -0.71 33.12 -15.32
N ALA A 882 -0.19 33.91 -14.38
CA ALA A 882 -0.22 33.58 -12.96
C ALA A 882 -1.61 33.80 -12.31
N LEU A 883 -2.54 34.51 -12.96
CA LEU A 883 -3.86 34.82 -12.40
C LEU A 883 -4.71 33.55 -12.15
N PRO A 884 -4.82 32.57 -13.07
CA PRO A 884 -5.49 31.29 -12.77
C PRO A 884 -4.96 30.59 -11.52
N LEU A 885 -3.65 30.60 -11.29
CA LEU A 885 -3.03 30.00 -10.10
C LEU A 885 -3.44 30.74 -8.82
N ALA A 886 -3.35 32.07 -8.83
CA ALA A 886 -3.76 32.90 -7.70
C ALA A 886 -5.25 32.71 -7.38
N ALA A 887 -6.10 32.69 -8.41
CA ALA A 887 -7.54 32.49 -8.30
C ALA A 887 -7.89 31.09 -7.75
N ASP A 888 -7.18 30.03 -8.19
CA ASP A 888 -7.39 28.68 -7.67
C ASP A 888 -6.92 28.54 -6.21
N GLU A 889 -5.82 29.18 -5.82
CA GLU A 889 -5.36 29.18 -4.42
C GLU A 889 -6.34 29.90 -3.49
N LEU A 890 -6.94 31.02 -3.94
CA LEU A 890 -8.03 31.68 -3.23
C LEU A 890 -9.27 30.78 -3.09
N ARG A 891 -9.67 30.09 -4.18
CA ARG A 891 -10.75 29.09 -4.15
C ARG A 891 -10.45 27.98 -3.14
N LYS A 892 -9.23 27.45 -3.15
CA LYS A 892 -8.79 26.40 -2.20
C LYS A 892 -8.82 26.93 -0.76
N ALA A 893 -8.36 28.15 -0.51
CA ALA A 893 -8.41 28.79 0.81
C ALA A 893 -9.84 28.92 1.33
N TRP A 894 -10.78 29.31 0.47
CA TRP A 894 -12.20 29.40 0.81
C TRP A 894 -12.82 28.03 1.14
N LEU A 895 -12.50 27.00 0.34
CA LEU A 895 -12.97 25.63 0.61
C LEU A 895 -12.44 25.06 1.93
N ARG A 896 -11.20 25.41 2.32
CA ARG A 896 -10.64 24.99 3.61
C ARG A 896 -11.35 25.64 4.81
N ARG A 897 -11.86 26.87 4.66
CA ARG A 897 -12.59 27.60 5.71
C ARG A 897 -14.03 27.11 5.89
N ARG A 898 -14.67 26.60 4.83
CA ARG A 898 -16.02 26.03 4.87
C ARG A 898 -15.99 24.52 5.11
N ARG A 899 -15.66 24.07 6.34
CA ARG A 899 -16.01 22.71 6.75
C ARG A 899 -17.52 22.64 7.00
N PRO A 900 -18.26 21.70 6.37
CA PRO A 900 -19.56 21.34 6.87
C PRO A 900 -19.37 20.55 8.18
N GLU A 901 -19.96 21.06 9.25
CA GLU A 901 -20.39 20.22 10.37
C GLU A 901 -21.46 19.26 9.85
N SER A 902 -21.10 18.05 9.46
CA SER A 902 -22.10 17.01 9.21
C SER A 902 -21.53 15.65 9.58
N GLY A 903 -21.99 15.14 10.73
CA GLY A 903 -21.76 13.76 11.12
C GLY A 903 -21.94 13.36 12.58
N GLU A 904 -22.27 14.24 13.54
CA GLU A 904 -22.55 13.83 14.93
C GLU A 904 -24.00 14.10 15.35
N ARG A 905 -24.90 13.21 14.93
CA ARG A 905 -26.14 12.94 15.67
C ARG A 905 -26.32 11.43 15.78
N GLY A 906 -25.82 10.88 16.89
CA GLY A 906 -26.07 9.49 17.28
C GLY A 906 -24.86 8.81 17.91
N GLY A 907 -24.58 9.08 19.19
CA GLY A 907 -23.58 8.31 19.94
C GLY A 907 -23.09 9.01 21.21
N ARG A 908 -23.53 8.50 22.36
CA ARG A 908 -23.22 8.90 23.74
C ARG A 908 -21.79 9.40 24.01
N ARG A 909 -21.72 10.49 24.79
CA ARG A 909 -20.58 11.06 25.55
C ARG A 909 -19.42 10.08 25.79
N ALA A 910 -18.29 10.32 25.12
CA ALA A 910 -16.96 10.00 25.65
C ALA A 910 -16.47 11.22 26.46
N GLY A 911 -15.87 10.98 27.63
CA GLY A 911 -15.47 12.04 28.59
C GLY A 911 -14.41 13.00 28.06
N PRO A 912 -14.23 14.17 28.72
CA PRO A 912 -13.32 15.20 28.25
C PRO A 912 -11.87 14.71 28.33
N GLY A 913 -11.13 14.84 27.23
CA GLY A 913 -9.66 14.71 27.21
C GLY A 913 -8.99 15.83 28.02
N PRO A 914 -7.72 15.68 28.39
CA PRO A 914 -7.05 16.60 29.30
C PRO A 914 -6.78 17.96 28.63
N ASP A 915 -7.25 19.00 29.30
CA ASP A 915 -7.05 20.43 29.05
C ASP A 915 -5.55 20.82 29.16
N PRO A 916 -4.95 21.52 28.18
CA PRO A 916 -3.52 21.86 28.18
C PRO A 916 -3.11 23.01 29.12
N GLY A 917 -4.00 23.52 29.98
CA GLY A 917 -3.79 24.74 30.78
C GLY A 917 -3.21 24.63 32.21
N ARG A 918 -2.76 23.46 32.71
CA ARG A 918 -2.29 23.35 34.13
C ARG A 918 -0.76 23.35 34.29
N ARG A 919 -0.20 24.38 34.96
CA ARG A 919 1.14 24.32 35.59
C ARG A 919 1.18 23.13 36.56
N ARG A 920 2.07 22.15 36.33
CA ARG A 920 2.20 20.95 37.18
C ARG A 920 2.90 21.28 38.50
N GLY A 921 2.34 20.80 39.61
CA GLY A 921 2.98 20.82 40.94
C GLY A 921 4.15 19.84 41.05
N PRO A 922 4.74 19.64 42.25
CA PRO A 922 5.87 18.74 42.44
C PRO A 922 5.50 17.30 42.03
N MET A 923 6.28 16.74 41.09
CA MET A 923 6.09 15.37 40.59
C MET A 923 6.78 14.34 41.48
N ARG A 924 6.23 13.12 41.54
CA ARG A 924 6.93 11.94 42.05
C ARG A 924 7.71 11.26 40.92
N VAL A 925 9.03 11.26 41.04
CA VAL A 925 9.95 10.71 40.03
C VAL A 925 10.72 9.53 40.60
N ILE A 926 10.58 8.37 39.95
CA ILE A 926 11.35 7.17 40.31
C ILE A 926 12.52 6.99 39.34
N ILE A 927 13.72 6.84 39.87
CA ILE A 927 14.95 6.66 39.10
C ILE A 927 15.53 5.27 39.40
N ALA A 928 15.55 4.40 38.38
CA ALA A 928 16.20 3.10 38.46
C ALA A 928 17.68 3.20 38.06
N GLY A 929 18.58 3.10 39.03
CA GLY A 929 20.04 3.19 38.85
C GLY A 929 20.62 4.47 39.45
N CYS A 930 21.47 4.34 40.47
CA CYS A 930 22.14 5.41 41.20
C CYS A 930 23.62 5.57 40.77
N GLY A 931 23.90 5.41 39.48
CA GLY A 931 25.21 5.76 38.91
C GLY A 931 25.39 7.28 38.81
N ARG A 932 26.52 7.75 38.25
CA ARG A 932 26.82 9.20 38.11
C ARG A 932 25.68 10.04 37.51
N THR A 933 24.98 9.50 36.51
CA THR A 933 23.84 10.18 35.86
C THR A 933 22.59 10.17 36.74
N GLY A 934 22.31 9.03 37.39
CA GLY A 934 21.12 8.87 38.24
C GLY A 934 21.21 9.70 39.53
N SER A 935 22.38 9.73 40.17
CA SER A 935 22.59 10.54 41.38
C SER A 935 22.57 12.05 41.07
N ALA A 936 23.13 12.47 39.93
CA ALA A 936 23.08 13.87 39.50
C ALA A 936 21.65 14.33 39.14
N LEU A 937 20.90 13.52 38.37
CA LEU A 937 19.50 13.81 38.06
C LEU A 937 18.64 13.85 39.33
N ALA A 938 18.86 12.90 40.24
CA ALA A 938 18.14 12.86 41.49
C ALA A 938 18.40 14.11 42.34
N ALA A 939 19.67 14.51 42.49
CA ALA A 939 20.04 15.72 43.22
C ALA A 939 19.40 16.97 42.62
N GLN A 940 19.38 17.08 41.28
CA GLN A 940 18.77 18.21 40.59
C GLN A 940 17.25 18.27 40.80
N LEU A 941 16.53 17.16 40.57
CA LEU A 941 15.08 17.12 40.73
C LEU A 941 14.65 17.34 42.19
N ALA A 942 15.42 16.83 43.16
CA ALA A 942 15.17 17.05 44.58
C ALA A 942 15.41 18.52 44.99
N ALA A 943 16.43 19.18 44.43
CA ALA A 943 16.68 20.61 44.64
C ALA A 943 15.55 21.50 44.07
N GLU A 944 14.86 21.03 43.04
CA GLU A 944 13.70 21.70 42.43
C GLU A 944 12.37 21.38 43.16
N GLY A 945 12.41 20.59 44.24
CA GLY A 945 11.26 20.31 45.11
C GLY A 945 10.40 19.12 44.67
N HIS A 946 10.89 18.25 43.78
CA HIS A 946 10.20 17.02 43.38
C HIS A 946 10.40 15.88 44.40
N ASP A 947 9.42 14.97 44.52
CA ASP A 947 9.53 13.75 45.33
C ASP A 947 10.33 12.69 44.55
N VAL A 948 11.64 12.64 44.78
CA VAL A 948 12.54 11.75 44.06
C VAL A 948 12.78 10.46 44.85
N ARG A 949 12.58 9.31 44.21
CA ARG A 949 12.92 8.01 44.78
C ARG A 949 13.85 7.23 43.86
N ILE A 950 14.91 6.66 44.44
CA ILE A 950 15.94 5.94 43.69
C ILE A 950 15.87 4.45 44.03
N ILE A 951 15.97 3.61 43.01
CA ILE A 951 16.08 2.15 43.16
C ILE A 951 17.44 1.72 42.60
N ASP A 952 18.28 1.11 43.42
CA ASP A 952 19.56 0.54 42.95
C ASP A 952 19.89 -0.77 43.69
N PRO A 953 20.38 -1.82 42.99
CA PRO A 953 20.69 -3.09 43.63
C PRO A 953 21.89 -3.04 44.59
N LEU A 954 22.74 -2.02 44.50
CA LEU A 954 23.92 -1.87 45.37
C LEU A 954 23.63 -0.88 46.51
N PRO A 955 23.55 -1.35 47.78
CA PRO A 955 23.32 -0.46 48.92
C PRO A 955 24.40 0.64 49.05
N GLY A 956 25.63 0.35 48.61
CA GLY A 956 26.74 1.31 48.58
C GLY A 956 26.57 2.47 47.61
N ALA A 957 25.68 2.36 46.60
CA ALA A 957 25.45 3.42 45.62
C ALA A 957 24.85 4.69 46.24
N ARG A 958 24.20 4.58 47.41
CA ARG A 958 23.70 5.73 48.19
C ARG A 958 24.79 6.77 48.50
N ARG A 959 26.06 6.37 48.57
CA ARG A 959 27.20 7.28 48.79
C ARG A 959 27.44 8.27 47.65
N LEU A 960 26.87 8.03 46.46
CA LEU A 960 26.96 8.91 45.30
C LEU A 960 25.95 10.07 45.34
N LEU A 961 25.04 10.07 46.32
CA LEU A 961 24.09 11.16 46.56
C LEU A 961 24.71 12.23 47.47
N PRO A 962 24.38 13.51 47.27
CA PRO A 962 24.83 14.58 48.16
C PRO A 962 24.40 14.34 49.61
N ALA A 963 25.21 14.79 50.58
CA ALA A 963 24.95 14.61 52.01
C ALA A 963 23.60 15.18 52.50
N GLY A 964 22.95 16.06 51.72
CA GLY A 964 21.63 16.66 52.01
C GLY A 964 20.50 16.24 51.06
N PHE A 965 20.62 15.12 50.34
CA PHE A 965 19.56 14.64 49.44
C PHE A 965 18.27 14.29 50.21
N SER A 966 17.14 14.92 49.85
CA SER A 966 15.84 14.81 50.53
C SER A 966 14.97 13.63 50.04
N GLY A 967 15.38 12.92 48.99
CA GLY A 967 14.62 11.81 48.41
C GLY A 967 14.87 10.45 49.07
N ALA A 968 14.05 9.46 48.72
CA ALA A 968 14.16 8.09 49.25
C ALA A 968 15.11 7.21 48.41
N PHE A 969 15.83 6.30 49.06
CA PHE A 969 16.68 5.31 48.39
C PHE A 969 16.23 3.89 48.79
N HIS A 970 15.97 3.06 47.79
CA HIS A 970 15.52 1.68 47.95
C HIS A 970 16.54 0.71 47.34
N SER A 971 16.96 -0.27 48.12
CA SER A 971 17.87 -1.32 47.64
C SER A 971 17.07 -2.37 46.86
N GLY A 972 17.40 -2.56 45.58
CA GLY A 972 16.74 -3.55 44.74
C GLY A 972 16.92 -3.30 43.24
N SER A 973 16.51 -4.24 42.40
CA SER A 973 16.57 -4.04 40.95
C SER A 973 15.40 -3.16 40.47
N GLY A 974 15.65 -2.23 39.54
CA GLY A 974 14.63 -1.34 38.97
C GLY A 974 13.55 -2.03 38.12
N PHE A 975 13.53 -3.35 38.06
CA PHE A 975 12.49 -4.18 37.45
C PHE A 975 11.92 -5.21 38.45
N SER A 976 12.41 -5.24 39.69
CA SER A 976 11.86 -6.08 40.74
C SER A 976 10.56 -5.47 41.25
N ARG A 977 9.48 -6.24 41.19
CA ARG A 977 8.16 -5.85 41.72
C ARG A 977 8.25 -5.32 43.15
N THR A 978 8.93 -6.04 44.03
CA THR A 978 9.10 -5.67 45.44
C THR A 978 9.82 -4.33 45.61
N ALA A 979 10.85 -4.06 44.79
CA ALA A 979 11.59 -2.81 44.85
C ALA A 979 10.81 -1.62 44.28
N LEU A 980 10.05 -1.85 43.20
CA LEU A 980 9.21 -0.84 42.55
C LEU A 980 8.00 -0.45 43.42
N GLU A 981 7.34 -1.43 44.04
CA GLU A 981 6.23 -1.22 44.97
C GLU A 981 6.71 -0.53 46.26
N ALA A 982 7.86 -0.92 46.82
CA ALA A 982 8.47 -0.23 47.96
C ALA A 982 8.82 1.23 47.64
N ALA A 983 9.21 1.51 46.38
CA ALA A 983 9.43 2.86 45.89
C ALA A 983 8.13 3.60 45.51
N GLY A 984 6.95 2.98 45.63
CA GLY A 984 5.66 3.62 45.38
C GLY A 984 5.38 3.93 43.91
N ILE A 985 5.79 3.04 42.98
CA ILE A 985 5.64 3.25 41.53
C ILE A 985 4.19 3.43 41.04
N GLU A 986 3.21 2.91 41.78
CA GLU A 986 1.78 3.05 41.46
C GLU A 986 1.29 4.51 41.48
N HIS A 987 2.06 5.39 42.11
CA HIS A 987 1.77 6.82 42.20
C HIS A 987 2.88 7.68 41.58
N ALA A 988 3.75 7.09 40.75
CA ALA A 988 4.82 7.83 40.09
C ALA A 988 4.27 8.60 38.88
N ASP A 989 4.60 9.89 38.79
CA ASP A 989 4.32 10.72 37.62
C ASP A 989 5.33 10.46 36.50
N ALA A 990 6.56 10.08 36.89
CA ALA A 990 7.62 9.74 35.96
C ALA A 990 8.52 8.60 36.45
N PHE A 991 9.02 7.81 35.51
CA PHE A 991 10.00 6.75 35.74
C PHE A 991 11.18 6.90 34.78
N VAL A 992 12.40 6.81 35.31
CA VAL A 992 13.63 6.96 34.54
C VAL A 992 14.54 5.75 34.74
N ALA A 993 14.81 5.01 33.68
CA ALA A 993 15.70 3.87 33.69
C ALA A 993 17.15 4.27 33.32
N LEU A 994 18.03 4.32 34.31
CA LEU A 994 19.42 4.79 34.24
C LEU A 994 20.46 3.75 34.66
N THR A 995 20.11 2.47 34.56
CA THR A 995 21.02 1.36 34.87
C THR A 995 22.15 1.22 33.83
N SER A 996 23.14 0.39 34.15
CA SER A 996 24.34 0.18 33.35
C SER A 996 24.15 -0.69 32.10
N GLY A 997 22.93 -1.15 31.77
CA GLY A 997 22.71 -2.00 30.60
C GLY A 997 21.34 -1.78 29.96
N ASP A 998 21.32 -1.83 28.62
CA ASP A 998 20.10 -1.57 27.83
C ASP A 998 18.99 -2.56 28.13
N ASN A 999 19.29 -3.86 28.20
CA ASN A 999 18.25 -4.86 28.53
C ASN A 999 17.57 -4.55 29.88
N ARG A 1000 18.33 -4.12 30.89
CA ARG A 1000 17.78 -3.75 32.19
C ARG A 1000 16.96 -2.46 32.10
N ASN A 1001 17.45 -1.46 31.35
CA ASN A 1001 16.72 -0.21 31.14
C ASN A 1001 15.42 -0.42 30.38
N LEU A 1002 15.43 -1.30 29.37
CA LEU A 1002 14.27 -1.65 28.57
C LEU A 1002 13.22 -2.37 29.42
N VAL A 1003 13.64 -3.40 30.17
CA VAL A 1003 12.73 -4.14 31.06
C VAL A 1003 12.15 -3.22 32.13
N SER A 1004 12.98 -2.45 32.84
CA SER A 1004 12.52 -1.47 33.83
C SER A 1004 11.52 -0.45 33.28
N ALA A 1005 11.83 0.14 32.11
CA ALA A 1005 10.96 1.12 31.48
C ALA A 1005 9.65 0.48 30.96
N ARG A 1006 9.72 -0.73 30.41
CA ARG A 1006 8.54 -1.46 29.95
C ARG A 1006 7.65 -1.86 31.11
N THR A 1007 8.20 -2.37 32.21
CA THR A 1007 7.44 -2.68 33.43
C THR A 1007 6.77 -1.42 33.99
N ALA A 1008 7.48 -0.30 34.08
CA ALA A 1008 6.88 0.96 34.53
C ALA A 1008 5.73 1.43 33.61
N LYS A 1009 5.90 1.30 32.28
CA LYS A 1009 4.92 1.79 31.30
C LYS A 1009 3.73 0.86 31.07
N GLU A 1010 3.96 -0.43 30.94
CA GLU A 1010 2.92 -1.41 30.57
C GLU A 1010 2.21 -1.97 31.81
N THR A 1011 2.96 -2.25 32.89
CA THR A 1011 2.40 -2.84 34.11
C THR A 1011 1.84 -1.77 35.04
N TYR A 1012 2.64 -0.75 35.36
CA TYR A 1012 2.25 0.30 36.32
C TYR A 1012 1.66 1.56 35.67
N ARG A 1013 1.60 1.60 34.32
CA ARG A 1013 1.02 2.70 33.53
C ARG A 1013 1.56 4.08 33.90
N VAL A 1014 2.84 4.17 34.26
CA VAL A 1014 3.49 5.44 34.60
C VAL A 1014 3.39 6.40 33.40
N PRO A 1015 2.86 7.63 33.57
CA PRO A 1015 2.57 8.53 32.45
C PRO A 1015 3.79 8.94 31.62
N VAL A 1016 4.94 9.13 32.28
CA VAL A 1016 6.19 9.55 31.64
C VAL A 1016 7.28 8.53 31.94
N VAL A 1017 7.78 7.85 30.91
CA VAL A 1017 8.86 6.86 31.07
C VAL A 1017 10.00 7.20 30.13
N VAL A 1018 11.22 7.29 30.65
CA VAL A 1018 12.44 7.58 29.88
C VAL A 1018 13.50 6.52 30.19
N ALA A 1019 14.23 6.08 29.17
CA ALA A 1019 15.30 5.10 29.35
C ALA A 1019 16.62 5.59 28.76
N ARG A 1020 17.73 5.33 29.45
CA ARG A 1020 19.07 5.51 28.89
C ARG A 1020 19.38 4.39 27.91
N LEU A 1021 19.89 4.79 26.74
CA LEU A 1021 20.37 3.91 25.69
C LEU A 1021 21.89 3.99 25.60
N HIS A 1022 22.55 2.86 25.72
CA HIS A 1022 24.00 2.71 25.56
C HIS A 1022 24.38 2.28 24.14
N ASP A 1023 23.61 1.37 23.53
CA ASP A 1023 23.76 0.92 22.14
C ASP A 1023 22.76 1.63 21.20
N PRO A 1024 23.23 2.53 20.30
CA PRO A 1024 22.36 3.29 19.41
C PRO A 1024 21.57 2.42 18.43
N HIS A 1025 22.06 1.23 18.06
CA HIS A 1025 21.37 0.34 17.12
C HIS A 1025 20.05 -0.21 17.69
N ARG A 1026 19.89 -0.16 19.02
CA ARG A 1026 18.66 -0.57 19.71
C ARG A 1026 17.63 0.55 19.81
N LYS A 1027 17.92 1.76 19.28
CA LYS A 1027 17.01 2.91 19.35
C LYS A 1027 15.64 2.62 18.75
N GLU A 1028 15.58 1.85 17.67
CA GLU A 1028 14.32 1.45 17.01
C GLU A 1028 13.49 0.52 17.89
N LEU A 1029 14.15 -0.37 18.65
CA LEU A 1029 13.49 -1.25 19.61
C LEU A 1029 12.77 -0.44 20.70
N TYR A 1030 13.43 0.55 21.31
CA TYR A 1030 12.80 1.41 22.32
C TYR A 1030 11.72 2.31 21.73
N ARG A 1031 11.89 2.81 20.49
CA ARG A 1031 10.87 3.57 19.76
C ARG A 1031 9.64 2.71 19.46
N GLY A 1032 9.82 1.44 19.12
CA GLY A 1032 8.73 0.47 18.93
C GLY A 1032 7.86 0.30 20.17
N PHE A 1033 8.45 0.40 21.38
CA PHE A 1033 7.71 0.40 22.65
C PHE A 1033 7.25 1.81 23.10
N GLY A 1034 7.49 2.83 22.28
CA GLY A 1034 7.19 4.23 22.59
C GLY A 1034 7.91 4.76 23.84
N ILE A 1035 9.11 4.25 24.14
CA ILE A 1035 9.93 4.68 25.27
C ILE A 1035 10.96 5.69 24.75
N PRO A 1036 10.85 6.99 25.09
CA PRO A 1036 11.89 7.98 24.83
C PRO A 1036 13.26 7.51 25.32
N THR A 1037 14.28 7.61 24.45
CA THR A 1037 15.66 7.24 24.77
C THR A 1037 16.58 8.45 24.84
N VAL A 1038 17.54 8.40 25.75
CA VAL A 1038 18.59 9.42 25.93
C VAL A 1038 19.98 8.79 25.90
N ALA A 1039 20.95 9.48 25.29
CA ALA A 1039 22.32 8.99 25.11
C ALA A 1039 23.16 9.07 26.41
N ALA A 1040 24.26 8.33 26.48
CA ALA A 1040 24.98 7.99 27.72
C ALA A 1040 25.97 9.03 28.32
N ILE A 1041 26.13 10.24 27.78
CA ILE A 1041 27.20 11.21 28.18
C ILE A 1041 26.64 12.28 29.12
N ARG A 1042 27.42 13.08 29.87
CA ARG A 1042 26.96 14.12 30.84
C ARG A 1042 25.73 14.97 30.43
N TRP A 1043 25.50 15.15 29.13
CA TRP A 1043 24.29 15.72 28.52
C TRP A 1043 22.97 14.98 28.86
N THR A 1044 23.01 13.71 29.30
CA THR A 1044 21.84 12.89 29.65
C THR A 1044 20.99 13.50 30.75
N VAL A 1045 21.61 14.11 31.78
CA VAL A 1045 20.86 14.68 32.92
C VAL A 1045 20.01 15.84 32.45
N GLN A 1046 20.57 16.75 31.64
CA GLN A 1046 19.83 17.87 31.06
C GLN A 1046 18.76 17.38 30.06
N GLN A 1047 19.05 16.38 29.23
CA GLN A 1047 18.05 15.82 28.31
C GLN A 1047 16.89 15.13 29.03
N ILE A 1048 17.16 14.35 30.07
CA ILE A 1048 16.10 13.71 30.87
C ILE A 1048 15.32 14.79 31.60
N HIS A 1049 16.00 15.72 32.27
CA HIS A 1049 15.36 16.85 32.96
C HIS A 1049 14.43 17.65 32.03
N ARG A 1050 14.90 18.00 30.83
CA ARG A 1050 14.11 18.65 29.76
C ARG A 1050 12.92 17.79 29.33
N THR A 1051 13.15 16.50 29.04
CA THR A 1051 12.09 15.55 28.65
C THR A 1051 11.02 15.38 29.75
N LEU A 1052 11.42 15.49 31.02
CA LEU A 1052 10.53 15.39 32.18
C LEU A 1052 9.74 16.68 32.45
N LEU A 1053 10.32 17.87 32.22
CA LEU A 1053 9.79 19.13 32.76
C LEU A 1053 9.38 20.19 31.72
N HIS A 1054 9.90 20.18 30.49
CA HIS A 1054 9.66 21.26 29.52
C HIS A 1054 9.47 20.72 28.10
N ARG A 1055 8.29 20.94 27.51
CA ARG A 1055 8.00 20.54 26.12
C ARG A 1055 8.21 21.62 25.06
N HIS A 1056 8.58 22.85 25.44
CA HIS A 1056 8.67 23.96 24.49
C HIS A 1056 9.87 24.87 24.84
N LEU A 1057 10.79 25.08 23.87
CA LEU A 1057 12.03 25.88 23.90
C LEU A 1057 13.34 25.18 24.32
N ASP A 1058 13.65 24.03 23.72
CA ASP A 1058 14.99 23.43 23.84
C ASP A 1058 15.90 23.83 22.67
N PRO A 1059 17.20 24.10 22.93
CA PRO A 1059 18.17 24.29 21.86
C PRO A 1059 18.41 22.99 21.10
N GLU A 1060 18.17 23.03 19.78
CA GLU A 1060 18.48 21.94 18.84
C GLU A 1060 20.00 21.69 18.79
N LEU A 1061 20.81 22.75 18.87
CA LEU A 1061 22.28 22.70 18.79
C LEU A 1061 22.92 23.73 19.74
N ALA A 1062 24.17 23.48 20.15
CA ALA A 1062 24.97 24.40 20.94
C ALA A 1062 26.38 24.53 20.33
N PHE A 1063 26.87 25.75 20.20
CA PHE A 1063 28.15 26.10 19.60
C PHE A 1063 29.08 26.75 20.64
N GLY A 1064 30.40 26.70 20.42
CA GLY A 1064 31.40 27.36 21.28
C GLY A 1064 31.30 26.95 22.75
N ASN A 1065 31.40 25.65 23.07
CA ASN A 1065 31.26 25.11 24.44
C ASN A 1065 29.93 25.44 25.16
N GLY A 1066 28.89 25.84 24.41
CA GLY A 1066 27.58 26.19 24.96
C GLY A 1066 27.36 27.68 25.15
N GLU A 1067 28.23 28.54 24.64
CA GLU A 1067 28.08 30.00 24.67
C GLU A 1067 27.00 30.50 23.69
N THR A 1068 26.75 29.78 22.59
CA THR A 1068 25.68 30.08 21.63
C THR A 1068 24.78 28.86 21.42
N LEU A 1069 23.46 29.07 21.42
CA LEU A 1069 22.42 28.07 21.43
C LEU A 1069 21.51 28.28 20.21
N LEU A 1070 21.29 27.25 19.42
CA LEU A 1070 20.29 27.26 18.35
C LEU A 1070 18.96 26.77 18.91
N VAL A 1071 17.99 27.64 19.14
CA VAL A 1071 16.70 27.35 19.77
C VAL A 1071 15.60 27.42 18.75
N ARG A 1072 14.82 26.35 18.61
CA ARG A 1072 13.68 26.32 17.71
C ARG A 1072 12.36 26.39 18.48
N SER A 1073 11.47 27.29 18.09
CA SER A 1073 10.18 27.49 18.74
C SER A 1073 9.07 27.74 17.76
N GLU A 1074 7.92 27.14 17.98
CA GLU A 1074 6.68 27.65 17.39
C GLU A 1074 6.37 29.03 18.00
N LEU A 1075 6.09 30.03 17.16
CA LEU A 1075 5.70 31.36 17.60
C LEU A 1075 4.26 31.34 18.13
N PRO A 1076 4.01 31.83 19.34
CA PRO A 1076 2.66 32.04 19.85
C PRO A 1076 1.82 32.93 18.93
N GLY A 1077 0.52 32.63 18.84
CA GLY A 1077 -0.41 33.34 17.95
C GLY A 1077 -0.49 34.85 18.18
N TYR A 1078 -0.24 35.35 19.39
CA TYR A 1078 -0.25 36.78 19.71
C TYR A 1078 0.92 37.57 19.12
N LEU A 1079 1.98 36.90 18.63
CA LEU A 1079 3.12 37.53 17.95
C LEU A 1079 2.91 37.66 16.43
N THR A 1080 1.78 37.18 15.91
CA THR A 1080 1.42 37.27 14.49
C THR A 1080 1.41 38.73 14.02
N GLY A 1081 2.10 39.01 12.91
CA GLY A 1081 2.20 40.35 12.31
C GLY A 1081 3.39 41.18 12.78
N ARG A 1082 4.11 40.79 13.84
CA ARG A 1082 5.38 41.44 14.23
C ARG A 1082 6.49 41.06 13.26
N ARG A 1083 7.46 41.95 13.03
CA ARG A 1083 8.61 41.62 12.18
C ARG A 1083 9.54 40.67 12.93
N LEU A 1084 9.99 39.59 12.28
CA LEU A 1084 10.90 38.63 12.90
C LEU A 1084 12.23 39.27 13.31
N ALA A 1085 12.67 40.31 12.60
CA ALA A 1085 13.84 41.10 12.98
C ALA A 1085 13.66 41.85 14.32
N GLU A 1086 12.44 42.02 14.84
CA GLU A 1086 12.22 42.57 16.19
C GLU A 1086 12.66 41.62 17.30
N PHE A 1087 12.89 40.34 16.98
CA PHE A 1087 13.49 39.38 17.90
C PHE A 1087 15.02 39.36 17.83
N ASP A 1088 15.63 40.03 16.86
CA ASP A 1088 17.09 40.18 16.78
C ASP A 1088 17.55 41.17 17.87
N VAL A 1089 18.48 40.72 18.70
CA VAL A 1089 19.20 41.52 19.68
C VAL A 1089 20.67 41.41 19.34
N ASP A 1090 21.30 42.52 18.94
CA ASP A 1090 22.68 42.53 18.46
C ASP A 1090 23.64 41.84 19.43
N GLY A 1091 24.34 40.82 18.94
CA GLY A 1091 25.29 40.02 19.72
C GLY A 1091 24.67 38.98 20.66
N GLU A 1092 23.34 38.94 20.82
CA GLU A 1092 22.67 38.09 21.80
C GLU A 1092 21.60 37.17 21.23
N ILE A 1093 20.74 37.63 20.33
CA ILE A 1093 19.67 36.82 19.72
C ILE A 1093 19.62 37.15 18.24
N ARG A 1094 19.55 36.12 17.39
CA ARG A 1094 19.36 36.31 15.96
C ARG A 1094 18.41 35.27 15.42
N VAL A 1095 17.41 35.68 14.69
CA VAL A 1095 16.56 34.78 13.91
C VAL A 1095 17.36 34.30 12.72
N VAL A 1096 17.62 33.00 12.69
CA VAL A 1096 18.42 32.36 11.64
C VAL A 1096 17.53 31.79 10.55
N GLU A 1097 16.37 31.27 10.96
CA GLU A 1097 15.47 30.54 10.08
C GLU A 1097 14.05 30.67 10.60
N VAL A 1098 13.08 30.76 9.70
CA VAL A 1098 11.68 30.50 9.99
C VAL A 1098 11.22 29.34 9.12
N THR A 1099 10.60 28.34 9.74
CA THR A 1099 9.95 27.23 9.06
C THR A 1099 8.45 27.49 9.00
N ARG A 1100 7.93 27.70 7.79
CA ARG A 1100 6.52 27.97 7.55
C ARG A 1100 5.92 26.86 6.70
N GLY A 1101 4.93 26.15 7.24
CA GLY A 1101 4.26 25.05 6.52
C GLY A 1101 5.20 23.92 6.07
N GLY A 1102 6.30 23.69 6.80
CA GLY A 1102 7.31 22.68 6.49
C GLY A 1102 8.48 23.15 5.62
N HIS A 1103 8.49 24.41 5.18
CA HIS A 1103 9.60 24.99 4.41
C HIS A 1103 10.41 25.97 5.25
N SER A 1104 11.71 25.74 5.29
CA SER A 1104 12.70 26.55 6.00
C SER A 1104 13.20 27.69 5.12
N LEU A 1105 13.14 28.92 5.62
CA LEU A 1105 13.65 30.11 4.93
C LEU A 1105 14.40 31.03 5.91
N VAL A 1106 15.47 31.66 5.41
CA VAL A 1106 16.18 32.71 6.14
C VAL A 1106 15.34 33.99 6.04
N PRO A 1107 14.83 34.55 7.14
CA PRO A 1107 13.93 35.68 7.07
C PRO A 1107 14.67 36.95 6.61
N ALA A 1108 14.12 37.66 5.62
CA ALA A 1108 14.52 39.02 5.31
C ALA A 1108 14.14 39.99 6.44
N HIS A 1109 14.79 41.15 6.53
CA HIS A 1109 14.61 42.12 7.62
C HIS A 1109 13.16 42.59 7.83
N ASN A 1110 12.30 42.50 6.82
CA ASN A 1110 10.88 42.87 6.86
C ASN A 1110 9.92 41.67 6.99
N THR A 1111 10.42 40.45 7.21
CA THR A 1111 9.59 39.24 7.31
C THR A 1111 8.69 39.32 8.53
N ALA A 1112 7.37 39.26 8.34
CA ALA A 1112 6.41 39.23 9.44
C ALA A 1112 6.16 37.79 9.93
N ALA A 1113 5.97 37.64 11.24
CA ALA A 1113 5.56 36.40 11.89
C ALA A 1113 4.14 36.00 11.48
N GLU A 1114 3.96 34.73 11.12
CA GLU A 1114 2.65 34.12 10.83
C GLU A 1114 2.26 33.07 11.88
N PRO A 1115 0.95 32.74 12.00
CA PRO A 1115 0.50 31.71 12.93
C PRO A 1115 1.13 30.35 12.60
N SER A 1116 1.63 29.66 13.63
CA SER A 1116 2.35 28.37 13.50
C SER A 1116 3.67 28.43 12.73
N ASP A 1117 4.27 29.61 12.60
CA ASP A 1117 5.68 29.71 12.22
C ASP A 1117 6.54 29.05 13.29
N VAL A 1118 7.46 28.20 12.86
CA VAL A 1118 8.48 27.64 13.74
C VAL A 1118 9.79 28.37 13.47
N VAL A 1119 10.19 29.25 14.38
CA VAL A 1119 11.36 30.11 14.24
C VAL A 1119 12.55 29.52 14.99
N THR A 1120 13.68 29.47 14.29
CA THR A 1120 14.98 29.08 14.83
C THR A 1120 15.81 30.32 15.14
N PHE A 1121 16.21 30.45 16.39
CA PHE A 1121 17.00 31.54 16.93
C PHE A 1121 18.42 31.04 17.24
N ALA A 1122 19.47 31.76 16.84
CA ALA A 1122 20.79 31.67 17.46
C ALA A 1122 20.80 32.62 18.65
N VAL A 1123 21.05 32.09 19.85
CA VAL A 1123 20.89 32.80 21.12
C VAL A 1123 22.17 32.62 21.94
N ALA A 1124 22.81 33.69 22.38
CA ALA A 1124 23.81 33.60 23.42
C ALA A 1124 23.20 32.92 24.66
N ALA A 1125 23.96 32.06 25.34
CA ALA A 1125 23.45 31.29 26.47
C ALA A 1125 22.92 32.17 27.60
N THR A 1126 23.53 33.33 27.79
CA THR A 1126 23.12 34.39 28.73
C THR A 1126 21.81 35.07 28.34
N ALA A 1127 21.44 35.05 27.06
CA ALA A 1127 20.25 35.71 26.51
C ALA A 1127 19.03 34.78 26.33
N LEU A 1128 19.12 33.51 26.75
CA LEU A 1128 18.01 32.54 26.68
C LEU A 1128 16.78 32.99 27.50
N GLY A 1129 17.01 33.70 28.61
CA GLY A 1129 15.94 34.31 29.40
C GLY A 1129 15.21 35.43 28.65
N THR A 1130 15.94 36.22 27.86
CA THR A 1130 15.40 37.29 27.01
C THR A 1130 14.52 36.72 25.89
N LEU A 1131 14.95 35.64 25.23
CA LEU A 1131 14.14 34.94 24.23
C LEU A 1131 12.85 34.37 24.84
N ARG A 1132 12.94 33.78 26.05
CA ARG A 1132 11.74 33.33 26.80
C ARG A 1132 10.80 34.48 27.12
N GLY A 1133 11.33 35.67 27.40
CA GLY A 1133 10.53 36.88 27.61
C GLY A 1133 9.76 37.32 26.36
N PHE A 1134 10.39 37.25 25.19
CA PHE A 1134 9.72 37.54 23.91
C PHE A 1134 8.59 36.56 23.59
N LEU A 1135 8.81 35.27 23.86
CA LEU A 1135 7.88 34.19 23.55
C LEU A 1135 6.87 33.89 24.69
N GLY A 1136 7.07 34.49 25.86
CA GLY A 1136 6.29 34.23 27.08
C GLY A 1136 5.46 35.42 27.61
N LYS A 1137 5.49 36.60 26.98
CA LYS A 1137 4.67 37.75 27.40
C LYS A 1137 3.28 37.75 26.75
N GLU A 1138 2.31 37.13 27.41
CA GLU A 1138 0.96 37.71 27.47
C GLU A 1138 0.91 38.59 28.71
N LEU A 1139 0.92 39.91 28.53
CA LEU A 1139 0.67 40.84 29.63
C LEU A 1139 -0.84 40.85 29.92
N GLY A 1140 -1.16 40.75 31.20
CA GLY A 1140 -2.47 41.15 31.70
C GLY A 1140 -2.83 42.55 31.22
N THR A 1141 -3.95 42.63 30.51
CA THR A 1141 -5.01 43.65 30.53
C THR A 1141 -6.21 43.04 29.84
#